data_AF-A0A0L6V4S3-F1
#
_entry.id   AF-A0A0L6V4S3-F1
#
_cell.length_a   1.000
_cell.length_b   1.000
_cell.length_c   1.000
_cell.angle_alpha   90.00
_cell.angle_beta   90.00
_cell.angle_gamma   90.00
#
_symmetry.space_group_name_H-M   'P 1'
#
loop_
_entity.id
_entity.type
_entity.pdbx_description
1 polymer ?
#
loop_
_entity_poly.entity_id
_entity_poly.type
_entity_poly.pdbx_seq_one_letter_code
_entity_poly.pdbx_strand_id
1 'polypeptide(L)'
;MSVQETLLSLSGHTKNHHHHHQVINQLSTLYSQINSKEAHPFLKQPIRAELANYQHQLIRIEHKLLTHHSELVPANSKATPLSAIIAELNPWSNILQALAQLIHLTSSHDQNLTQLIQRVHLHHSRSGYPHIQSLFSRIQVSLEQRWLNTFREFLIYGHQPLTPLELPILPALQPIHPLAQSLLHISHARDILKLLIQQLPHRSYTKNSTKIFLPPLLQELLRNALANIHSLSHPHFRIAIKNIQEILSNYLFSTYLTPEILSKTIRTMTDIFLMRGATFAGNLVAEMKQLKARHAARGRHGSVTSRELEVVFLKAGINTEEVGEVAVGGQQALDLEGFSLGLMQPGSLEETAFNRAILSATTTTNTNNNNHHQLVQLSYTPPPGLSFLFSPQVCRRYSAIHACLFAFLIAQQSCKDIWRDLAQKDRLRSRLSTVVHEEEEEWRQLARLAFEALRRMTWFINTMVDYFLQDVVDPSMHQLTQELNHQDDTEQEREESKGDSSGEFLTIHGSFLGRIEVGLGLSTDDGEGGDGEETRMSVRLGAILEVCEELLGAVEAEVVGLTAAARMLAEDESVSSCQERRQVLVSLLLRFDRNLRLLILHLRATSPSHSSHNTNKNNFNTSPKLSLRAGWDRLAAKLNFNAWFLPAQ
;
A
#
# COMPACT_ATOMS: atom_id res chain seq x y z
N MET A 1 -3.68 62.93 -5.99
CA MET A 1 -3.01 63.86 -5.05
C MET A 1 -3.77 65.18 -4.90
N SER A 2 -4.36 65.78 -5.95
CA SER A 2 -5.08 67.07 -5.82
C SER A 2 -6.35 67.02 -4.94
N VAL A 3 -7.12 65.92 -4.96
CA VAL A 3 -8.33 65.73 -4.10
C VAL A 3 -7.96 65.53 -2.61
N GLN A 4 -6.76 65.01 -2.36
CA GLN A 4 -6.27 64.67 -1.03
C GLN A 4 -5.84 65.93 -0.25
N GLU A 5 -5.25 66.91 -0.95
CA GLU A 5 -4.90 68.22 -0.39
C GLU A 5 -6.13 69.11 -0.19
N THR A 6 -7.15 69.00 -1.06
CA THR A 6 -8.40 69.75 -0.92
C THR A 6 -9.29 69.24 0.21
N LEU A 7 -9.28 67.93 0.50
CA LEU A 7 -10.02 67.38 1.65
C LEU A 7 -9.34 67.70 3.00
N LEU A 8 -8.00 67.81 3.03
CA LEU A 8 -7.25 68.20 4.22
C LEU A 8 -7.47 69.66 4.60
N SER A 9 -7.63 70.56 3.62
CA SER A 9 -7.85 71.99 3.88
C SER A 9 -9.28 72.34 4.34
N LEU A 10 -10.28 71.49 4.05
CA LEU A 10 -11.70 71.72 4.37
C LEU A 10 -12.16 71.20 5.75
N SER A 11 -11.32 70.47 6.49
CA SER A 11 -11.74 69.69 7.67
C SER A 11 -11.44 70.33 9.04
N GLY A 12 -11.54 71.66 9.14
CA GLY A 12 -11.47 72.36 10.42
C GLY A 12 -12.61 71.96 11.37
N HIS A 13 -12.28 71.13 12.36
CA HIS A 13 -13.05 70.81 13.58
C HIS A 13 -14.33 69.98 13.40
N THR A 14 -14.25 68.66 13.67
CA THR A 14 -15.27 67.81 14.33
C THR A 14 -14.85 66.33 14.27
N LYS A 15 -15.53 65.46 15.04
CA LYS A 15 -15.35 63.98 15.16
C LYS A 15 -15.14 63.22 13.82
N ASN A 16 -15.48 63.82 12.69
CA ASN A 16 -15.24 63.31 11.33
C ASN A 16 -13.76 63.22 10.94
N HIS A 17 -12.86 63.95 11.62
CA HIS A 17 -11.41 63.87 11.36
C HIS A 17 -10.85 62.46 11.63
N HIS A 18 -11.39 61.74 12.62
CA HIS A 18 -10.88 60.44 13.01
C HIS A 18 -11.14 59.37 11.93
N HIS A 19 -12.33 59.38 11.33
CA HIS A 19 -12.71 58.41 10.30
C HIS A 19 -11.92 58.64 9.00
N HIS A 20 -11.71 59.91 8.62
CA HIS A 20 -10.92 60.25 7.44
C HIS A 20 -9.44 59.83 7.58
N HIS A 21 -8.86 60.08 8.76
CA HIS A 21 -7.48 59.67 9.06
C HIS A 21 -7.35 58.15 9.12
N GLN A 22 -8.38 57.45 9.59
CA GLN A 22 -8.45 55.99 9.65
C GLN A 22 -8.50 55.37 8.24
N VAL A 23 -9.33 55.88 7.33
CA VAL A 23 -9.40 55.39 5.94
C VAL A 23 -8.12 55.68 5.16
N ILE A 24 -7.52 56.87 5.34
CA ILE A 24 -6.22 57.20 4.71
C ILE A 24 -5.11 56.29 5.24
N ASN A 25 -5.06 56.05 6.55
CA ASN A 25 -4.08 55.13 7.14
C ASN A 25 -4.30 53.70 6.67
N GLN A 26 -5.56 53.25 6.52
CA GLN A 26 -5.89 51.93 5.98
C GLN A 26 -5.48 51.78 4.51
N LEU A 27 -5.68 52.81 3.68
CA LEU A 27 -5.25 52.80 2.28
C LEU A 27 -3.72 52.86 2.13
N SER A 28 -3.03 53.67 2.93
CA SER A 28 -1.57 53.77 2.89
C SER A 28 -0.90 52.48 3.37
N THR A 29 -1.44 51.86 4.42
CA THR A 29 -1.01 50.53 4.92
C THR A 29 -1.32 49.41 3.93
N LEU A 30 -2.50 49.40 3.31
CA LEU A 30 -2.82 48.43 2.25
C LEU A 30 -1.88 48.59 1.05
N TYR A 31 -1.68 49.82 0.58
CA TYR A 31 -0.84 50.08 -0.59
C TYR A 31 0.63 49.74 -0.32
N SER A 32 1.13 50.02 0.89
CA SER A 32 2.48 49.63 1.29
C SER A 32 2.62 48.12 1.44
N GLN A 33 1.63 47.42 2.02
CA GLN A 33 1.65 45.96 2.18
C GLN A 33 1.49 45.20 0.85
N ILE A 34 0.68 45.70 -0.10
CA ILE A 34 0.52 45.08 -1.43
C ILE A 34 1.79 45.22 -2.27
N ASN A 35 2.47 46.37 -2.15
CA ASN A 35 3.71 46.64 -2.89
C ASN A 35 4.97 46.15 -2.16
N SER A 36 4.88 45.80 -0.87
CA SER A 36 5.96 45.12 -0.17
C SER A 36 6.13 43.68 -0.69
N LYS A 37 7.26 43.07 -0.32
CA LYS A 37 7.54 41.65 -0.59
C LYS A 37 6.66 40.70 0.23
N GLU A 38 5.86 41.22 1.16
CA GLU A 38 5.10 40.43 2.14
C GLU A 38 3.74 39.94 1.61
N ALA A 39 3.12 40.67 0.67
CA ALA A 39 1.88 40.19 0.05
C ALA A 39 2.16 39.04 -0.92
N HIS A 40 1.47 37.92 -0.69
CA HIS A 40 1.56 36.72 -1.53
C HIS A 40 1.32 37.08 -3.00
N PRO A 41 2.20 36.70 -3.95
CA PRO A 41 2.10 37.12 -5.36
C PRO A 41 0.75 36.80 -5.99
N PHE A 42 0.07 35.74 -5.54
CA PHE A 42 -1.23 35.31 -6.06
C PHE A 42 -2.40 36.21 -5.66
N LEU A 43 -2.27 37.00 -4.59
CA LEU A 43 -3.32 37.94 -4.13
C LEU A 43 -3.21 39.33 -4.77
N LYS A 44 -2.05 39.67 -5.35
CA LYS A 44 -1.80 41.03 -5.87
C LYS A 44 -2.77 41.41 -6.99
N GLN A 45 -3.09 40.49 -7.89
CA GLN A 45 -3.95 40.78 -9.04
C GLN A 45 -5.44 40.94 -8.66
N PRO A 46 -6.06 40.04 -7.87
CA PRO A 46 -7.43 40.22 -7.39
C PRO A 46 -7.60 41.51 -6.58
N ILE A 47 -6.66 41.80 -5.67
CA ILE A 47 -6.74 42.99 -4.81
C ILE A 47 -6.59 44.27 -5.64
N ARG A 48 -5.72 44.29 -6.65
CA ARG A 48 -5.59 45.44 -7.57
C ARG A 48 -6.87 45.74 -8.33
N ALA A 49 -7.61 44.71 -8.75
CA ALA A 49 -8.89 44.90 -9.43
C ALA A 49 -9.92 45.60 -8.52
N GLU A 50 -9.96 45.25 -7.24
CA GLU A 50 -10.87 45.89 -6.27
C GLU A 50 -10.44 47.30 -5.90
N LEU A 51 -9.13 47.56 -5.81
CA LEU A 51 -8.61 48.91 -5.63
C LEU A 51 -8.90 49.80 -6.84
N ALA A 52 -8.92 49.26 -8.05
CA ALA A 52 -9.33 50.00 -9.25
C ALA A 52 -10.82 50.39 -9.20
N ASN A 53 -11.69 49.52 -8.68
CA ASN A 53 -13.10 49.84 -8.45
C ASN A 53 -13.27 50.98 -7.43
N TYR A 54 -12.49 50.95 -6.34
CA TYR A 54 -12.45 52.04 -5.37
C TYR A 54 -11.97 53.36 -6.00
N GLN A 55 -10.91 53.31 -6.82
CA GLN A 55 -10.41 54.47 -7.54
C GLN A 55 -11.45 55.04 -8.51
N HIS A 56 -12.19 54.18 -9.22
CA HIS A 56 -13.27 54.61 -10.10
C HIS A 56 -14.40 55.31 -9.31
N GLN A 57 -14.72 54.84 -8.10
CA GLN A 57 -15.68 55.51 -7.23
C GLN A 57 -15.18 56.91 -6.79
N LEU A 58 -13.88 57.05 -6.48
CA LEU A 58 -13.29 58.34 -6.17
C LEU A 58 -13.38 59.33 -7.35
N ILE A 59 -13.07 58.87 -8.56
CA ILE A 59 -13.20 59.66 -9.79
C ILE A 59 -14.66 60.08 -10.01
N ARG A 60 -15.61 59.17 -9.74
CA ARG A 60 -17.04 59.49 -9.84
C ARG A 60 -17.46 60.55 -8.83
N ILE A 61 -16.98 60.48 -7.60
CA ILE A 61 -17.23 61.50 -6.57
C ILE A 61 -16.62 62.83 -6.99
N GLU A 62 -15.38 62.84 -7.47
CA GLU A 62 -14.71 64.04 -8.00
C GLU A 62 -15.50 64.68 -9.14
N HIS A 63 -15.97 63.87 -10.10
CA HIS A 63 -16.82 64.36 -11.18
C HIS A 63 -18.13 64.95 -10.66
N LYS A 64 -18.81 64.28 -9.72
CA LYS A 64 -20.05 64.79 -9.11
C LYS A 64 -19.81 66.11 -8.35
N LEU A 65 -18.64 66.28 -7.73
CA LEU A 65 -18.23 67.52 -7.06
C LEU A 65 -18.03 68.66 -8.06
N LEU A 66 -17.30 68.40 -9.16
CA LEU A 66 -17.02 69.39 -10.20
C LEU A 66 -18.27 69.83 -10.97
N THR A 67 -19.25 68.93 -11.11
CA THR A 67 -20.52 69.20 -11.82
C THR A 67 -21.62 69.76 -10.93
N HIS A 68 -21.33 70.02 -9.64
CA HIS A 68 -22.32 70.47 -8.65
C HIS A 68 -23.60 69.61 -8.61
N HIS A 69 -23.43 68.29 -8.67
CA HIS A 69 -24.55 67.37 -8.70
C HIS A 69 -25.41 67.52 -7.43
N SER A 70 -26.74 67.56 -7.61
CA SER A 70 -27.72 67.82 -6.53
C SER A 70 -27.68 66.82 -5.38
N GLU A 71 -27.10 65.63 -5.60
CA GLU A 71 -26.93 64.58 -4.59
C GLU A 71 -25.81 64.90 -3.58
N LEU A 72 -24.79 65.65 -3.99
CA LEU A 72 -23.59 65.95 -3.17
C LEU A 72 -23.51 67.43 -2.80
N VAL A 73 -23.96 68.33 -3.68
CA VAL A 73 -24.01 69.77 -3.43
C VAL A 73 -25.48 70.17 -3.28
N PRO A 74 -25.94 70.55 -2.06
CA PRO A 74 -27.29 71.09 -1.89
C PRO A 74 -27.48 72.32 -2.78
N ALA A 75 -28.63 72.45 -3.45
CA ALA A 75 -28.92 73.50 -4.44
C ALA A 75 -28.68 74.95 -3.94
N ASN A 76 -28.66 75.15 -2.62
CA ASN A 76 -28.52 76.47 -1.98
C ASN A 76 -27.18 76.67 -1.24
N SER A 77 -26.22 75.75 -1.36
CA SER A 77 -24.94 75.78 -0.65
C SER A 77 -23.75 75.80 -1.62
N LYS A 78 -22.82 76.74 -1.44
CA LYS A 78 -21.52 76.74 -2.16
C LYS A 78 -20.54 75.67 -1.64
N ALA A 79 -20.84 75.02 -0.52
CA ALA A 79 -19.96 74.03 0.11
C ALA A 79 -20.61 72.64 0.13
N THR A 80 -19.84 71.62 -0.26
CA THR A 80 -20.22 70.22 -0.10
C THR A 80 -20.08 69.79 1.35
N PRO A 81 -21.15 69.24 1.97
CA PRO A 81 -21.06 68.68 3.30
C PRO A 81 -20.17 67.43 3.28
N LEU A 82 -19.11 67.42 4.10
CA LEU A 82 -18.20 66.28 4.23
C LEU A 82 -18.93 64.97 4.57
N SER A 83 -20.06 65.06 5.27
CA SER A 83 -20.92 63.92 5.59
C SER A 83 -21.47 63.21 4.36
N ALA A 84 -21.75 63.91 3.26
CA ALA A 84 -22.26 63.30 2.02
C ALA A 84 -21.15 62.50 1.30
N ILE A 85 -19.93 63.02 1.31
CA ILE A 85 -18.75 62.31 0.78
C ILE A 85 -18.45 61.07 1.65
N ILE A 86 -18.52 61.21 2.97
CA ILE A 86 -18.33 60.09 3.90
C ILE A 86 -19.41 59.02 3.69
N ALA A 87 -20.66 59.40 3.48
CA ALA A 87 -21.76 58.45 3.24
C ALA A 87 -21.54 57.61 1.97
N GLU A 88 -21.06 58.22 0.87
CA GLU A 88 -20.72 57.52 -0.38
C GLU A 88 -19.48 56.60 -0.24
N LEU A 89 -18.55 56.94 0.66
CA LEU A 89 -17.34 56.13 0.92
C LEU A 89 -17.54 55.06 2.01
N ASN A 90 -18.58 55.18 2.83
CA ASN A 90 -18.84 54.30 3.97
C ASN A 90 -18.84 52.79 3.60
N PRO A 91 -19.43 52.33 2.46
CA PRO A 91 -19.41 50.93 2.08
C PRO A 91 -18.00 50.35 1.88
N TRP A 92 -17.04 51.19 1.49
CA TRP A 92 -15.66 50.78 1.21
C TRP A 92 -14.80 50.60 2.46
N SER A 93 -15.16 51.25 3.58
CA SER A 93 -14.44 51.10 4.86
C SER A 93 -14.35 49.63 5.31
N ASN A 94 -15.50 48.94 5.26
CA ASN A 94 -15.61 47.52 5.62
C ASN A 94 -14.86 46.60 4.64
N ILE A 95 -14.89 46.94 3.34
CA ILE A 95 -14.21 46.16 2.29
C ILE A 95 -12.68 46.27 2.46
N LEU A 96 -12.17 47.49 2.63
CA LEU A 96 -10.74 47.75 2.82
C LEU A 96 -10.23 47.13 4.12
N GLN A 97 -11.02 47.18 5.21
CA GLN A 97 -10.68 46.51 6.46
C GLN A 97 -10.62 44.99 6.29
N ALA A 98 -11.58 44.38 5.58
CA ALA A 98 -11.58 42.94 5.31
C ALA A 98 -10.36 42.51 4.46
N LEU A 99 -9.98 43.31 3.45
CA LEU A 99 -8.78 43.09 2.64
C LEU A 99 -7.50 43.23 3.47
N ALA A 100 -7.43 44.22 4.36
CA ALA A 100 -6.26 44.43 5.23
C ALA A 100 -6.08 43.26 6.20
N GLN A 101 -7.18 42.75 6.76
CA GLN A 101 -7.17 41.55 7.59
C GLN A 101 -6.71 40.32 6.80
N LEU A 102 -7.20 40.13 5.57
CA LEU A 102 -6.76 39.04 4.70
C LEU A 102 -5.24 39.12 4.44
N ILE A 103 -4.74 40.29 4.06
CA ILE A 103 -3.31 40.50 3.78
C ILE A 103 -2.48 40.18 5.02
N HIS A 104 -2.84 40.74 6.18
CA HIS A 104 -2.14 40.50 7.44
C HIS A 104 -2.10 39.00 7.82
N LEU A 105 -3.17 38.26 7.57
CA LEU A 105 -3.24 36.82 7.81
C LEU A 105 -2.38 35.98 6.83
N THR A 106 -2.01 36.56 5.70
CA THR A 106 -1.21 35.91 4.64
C THR A 106 0.26 36.30 4.64
N SER A 107 0.64 37.37 5.37
CA SER A 107 2.03 37.81 5.53
C SER A 107 2.91 36.86 6.37
N SER A 108 2.34 35.82 7.01
CA SER A 108 3.13 34.78 7.67
C SER A 108 3.78 33.88 6.61
N HIS A 109 5.10 33.78 6.62
CA HIS A 109 5.96 33.53 5.46
C HIS A 109 5.86 32.18 4.70
N ASP A 110 5.03 31.21 5.10
CA ASP A 110 5.09 29.81 4.61
C ASP A 110 3.78 29.24 4.02
N GLN A 111 2.87 30.06 3.50
CA GLN A 111 1.56 29.56 3.05
C GLN A 111 1.57 29.00 1.62
N ASN A 112 1.31 27.69 1.51
CA ASN A 112 0.97 27.02 0.25
C ASN A 112 -0.33 27.60 -0.35
N LEU A 113 -0.43 27.61 -1.69
CA LEU A 113 -1.61 28.12 -2.43
C LEU A 113 -2.92 27.45 -1.98
N THR A 114 -2.85 26.20 -1.56
CA THR A 114 -3.96 25.38 -1.07
C THR A 114 -4.50 25.86 0.27
N GLN A 115 -3.58 26.19 1.20
CA GLN A 115 -3.92 26.77 2.50
C GLN A 115 -4.52 28.17 2.33
N LEU A 116 -4.04 28.94 1.34
CA LEU A 116 -4.61 30.25 1.01
C LEU A 116 -6.06 30.13 0.51
N ILE A 117 -6.34 29.20 -0.38
CA ILE A 117 -7.71 28.92 -0.86
C ILE A 117 -8.62 28.52 0.31
N GLN A 118 -8.15 27.65 1.20
CA GLN A 118 -8.90 27.23 2.39
C GLN A 118 -9.22 28.40 3.32
N ARG A 119 -8.24 29.27 3.60
CA ARG A 119 -8.44 30.45 4.47
C ARG A 119 -9.41 31.45 3.86
N VAL A 120 -9.29 31.75 2.56
CA VAL A 120 -10.23 32.63 1.85
C VAL A 120 -11.65 32.07 1.91
N HIS A 121 -11.81 30.75 1.75
CA HIS A 121 -13.11 30.09 1.87
C HIS A 121 -13.71 30.16 3.29
N LEU A 122 -12.88 30.01 4.33
CA LEU A 122 -13.31 30.17 5.73
C LEU A 122 -13.76 31.61 6.04
N HIS A 123 -13.11 32.62 5.45
CA HIS A 123 -13.54 34.01 5.58
C HIS A 123 -14.81 34.33 4.80
N HIS A 124 -14.95 33.78 3.59
CA HIS A 124 -16.17 33.87 2.78
C HIS A 124 -17.40 33.30 3.52
N SER A 125 -17.26 32.13 4.15
CA SER A 125 -18.35 31.45 4.86
C SER A 125 -18.75 32.13 6.17
N ARG A 126 -17.86 32.95 6.77
CA ARG A 126 -18.13 33.66 8.03
C ARG A 126 -18.67 35.07 7.85
N SER A 127 -18.58 35.66 6.66
CA SER A 127 -19.08 37.03 6.45
C SER A 127 -20.59 37.04 6.23
N GLY A 128 -21.35 37.68 7.13
CA GLY A 128 -22.80 37.94 6.95
C GLY A 128 -23.13 39.09 6.00
N TYR A 129 -22.13 39.75 5.40
CA TYR A 129 -22.32 40.90 4.51
C TYR A 129 -22.20 40.49 3.03
N PRO A 130 -23.20 40.76 2.18
CA PRO A 130 -23.23 40.27 0.79
C PRO A 130 -22.12 40.85 -0.08
N HIS A 131 -21.69 42.09 0.15
CA HIS A 131 -20.59 42.71 -0.60
C HIS A 131 -19.24 42.07 -0.27
N ILE A 132 -18.97 41.80 1.00
CA ILE A 132 -17.74 41.13 1.44
C ILE A 132 -17.72 39.69 0.95
N GLN A 133 -18.87 39.01 0.95
CA GLN A 133 -19.03 37.69 0.39
C GLN A 133 -18.73 37.69 -1.12
N SER A 134 -19.27 38.65 -1.88
CA SER A 134 -18.97 38.78 -3.32
C SER A 134 -17.50 39.07 -3.63
N LEU A 135 -16.82 39.83 -2.75
CA LEU A 135 -15.39 40.09 -2.84
C LEU A 135 -14.58 38.81 -2.65
N PHE A 136 -14.83 38.09 -1.55
CA PHE A 136 -14.11 36.85 -1.27
C PHE A 136 -14.41 35.75 -2.29
N SER A 137 -15.61 35.72 -2.89
CA SER A 137 -15.91 34.77 -3.97
C SER A 137 -15.11 35.08 -5.23
N ARG A 138 -14.97 36.36 -5.62
CA ARG A 138 -14.10 36.76 -6.75
C ARG A 138 -12.63 36.43 -6.50
N ILE A 139 -12.15 36.68 -5.28
CA ILE A 139 -10.77 36.32 -4.87
C ILE A 139 -10.59 34.81 -4.90
N GLN A 140 -11.55 34.04 -4.36
CA GLN A 140 -11.52 32.58 -4.36
C GLN A 140 -11.45 32.04 -5.79
N VAL A 141 -12.35 32.47 -6.69
CA VAL A 141 -12.35 32.04 -8.10
C VAL A 141 -11.01 32.32 -8.78
N SER A 142 -10.42 33.49 -8.53
CA SER A 142 -9.11 33.85 -9.10
C SER A 142 -7.99 32.93 -8.61
N LEU A 143 -7.99 32.57 -7.32
CA LEU A 143 -7.03 31.64 -6.74
C LEU A 143 -7.24 30.20 -7.25
N GLU A 144 -8.49 29.76 -7.35
CA GLU A 144 -8.84 28.44 -7.92
C GLU A 144 -8.37 28.34 -9.37
N GLN A 145 -8.63 29.36 -10.19
CA GLN A 145 -8.16 29.40 -11.58
C GLN A 145 -6.63 29.33 -11.68
N ARG A 146 -5.93 30.02 -10.78
CA ARG A 146 -4.47 29.96 -10.73
C ARG A 146 -3.98 28.54 -10.42
N TRP A 147 -4.56 27.90 -9.40
CA TRP A 147 -4.25 26.51 -9.05
C TRP A 147 -4.55 25.57 -10.23
N LEU A 148 -5.70 25.72 -10.88
CA LEU A 148 -6.10 24.93 -12.06
C LEU A 148 -5.13 25.11 -13.23
N ASN A 149 -4.63 26.32 -13.46
CA ASN A 149 -3.65 26.56 -14.52
C ASN A 149 -2.30 25.91 -14.19
N THR A 150 -1.84 25.99 -12.95
CA THR A 150 -0.64 25.27 -12.51
C THR A 150 -0.83 23.75 -12.62
N PHE A 151 -2.02 23.24 -12.30
CA PHE A 151 -2.36 21.83 -12.48
C PHE A 151 -2.38 21.41 -13.96
N ARG A 152 -2.98 22.22 -14.84
CA ARG A 152 -2.96 22.00 -16.30
C ARG A 152 -1.53 21.97 -16.85
N GLU A 153 -0.69 22.91 -16.44
CA GLU A 153 0.71 22.97 -16.85
C GLU A 153 1.51 21.76 -16.36
N PHE A 154 1.25 21.32 -15.13
CA PHE A 154 1.80 20.09 -14.57
C PHE A 154 1.38 18.86 -15.39
N LEU A 155 0.10 18.72 -15.74
CA LEU A 155 -0.38 17.57 -16.48
C LEU A 155 0.08 17.54 -17.94
N ILE A 156 -0.01 18.66 -18.65
CA ILE A 156 0.22 18.71 -20.10
C ILE A 156 1.70 18.83 -20.44
N TYR A 157 2.42 19.70 -19.71
CA TYR A 157 3.80 20.07 -20.05
C TYR A 157 4.83 19.50 -19.09
N GLY A 158 4.38 18.86 -18.03
CA GLY A 158 5.25 18.22 -17.08
C GLY A 158 6.05 19.15 -16.17
N HIS A 159 5.65 20.41 -16.03
CA HIS A 159 6.34 21.34 -15.15
C HIS A 159 6.06 20.97 -13.69
N GLN A 160 7.10 20.79 -12.89
CA GLN A 160 6.93 20.50 -11.47
C GLN A 160 6.39 21.78 -10.79
N PRO A 161 5.25 21.73 -10.10
CA PRO A 161 4.73 22.90 -9.42
C PRO A 161 5.74 23.36 -8.36
N LEU A 162 5.86 24.68 -8.16
CA LEU A 162 6.76 25.25 -7.13
C LEU A 162 6.37 24.83 -5.70
N THR A 163 5.19 24.23 -5.52
CA THR A 163 4.67 23.71 -4.24
C THR A 163 4.09 22.33 -4.49
N PRO A 164 4.16 21.40 -3.52
CA PRO A 164 3.52 20.08 -3.66
C PRO A 164 2.04 20.26 -3.98
N LEU A 165 1.52 19.45 -4.91
CA LEU A 165 0.16 19.55 -5.42
C LEU A 165 -0.83 18.99 -4.39
N GLU A 166 -0.98 19.67 -3.27
CA GLU A 166 -1.97 19.33 -2.24
C GLU A 166 -3.36 19.79 -2.69
N LEU A 167 -4.42 19.11 -2.25
CA LEU A 167 -5.79 19.54 -2.46
C LEU A 167 -6.19 20.52 -1.34
N PRO A 168 -6.87 21.64 -1.64
CA PRO A 168 -7.44 22.49 -0.60
C PRO A 168 -8.57 21.74 0.14
N ILE A 169 -8.64 21.89 1.45
CA ILE A 169 -9.72 21.30 2.27
C ILE A 169 -10.97 22.17 2.11
N LEU A 170 -11.83 21.83 1.14
CA LEU A 170 -13.11 22.49 0.90
C LEU A 170 -14.28 21.51 1.15
N PRO A 171 -15.42 21.96 1.73
CA PRO A 171 -16.60 21.12 1.93
C PRO A 171 -17.08 20.46 0.63
N ALA A 172 -17.03 21.21 -0.48
CA ALA A 172 -17.40 20.72 -1.82
C ALA A 172 -16.49 19.60 -2.35
N LEU A 173 -15.31 19.41 -1.76
CA LEU A 173 -14.33 18.39 -2.14
C LEU A 173 -14.40 17.13 -1.26
N GLN A 174 -15.32 17.05 -0.29
CA GLN A 174 -15.50 15.84 0.53
C GLN A 174 -16.29 14.73 -0.20
N PRO A 175 -15.86 13.46 -0.16
CA PRO A 175 -14.67 12.94 0.53
C PRO A 175 -13.36 13.28 -0.21
N ILE A 176 -12.38 13.79 0.54
CA ILE A 176 -11.08 14.27 0.03
C ILE A 176 -10.13 13.09 -0.25
N HIS A 177 -10.19 12.04 0.55
CA HIS A 177 -9.33 10.86 0.45
C HIS A 177 -9.32 10.21 -0.95
N PRO A 178 -10.47 9.86 -1.58
CA PRO A 178 -10.46 9.25 -2.91
C PRO A 178 -9.92 10.19 -3.99
N LEU A 179 -10.17 11.49 -3.87
CA LEU A 179 -9.69 12.48 -4.83
C LEU A 179 -8.17 12.69 -4.72
N ALA A 180 -7.65 12.72 -3.49
CA ALA A 180 -6.22 12.78 -3.22
C ALA A 180 -5.50 11.54 -3.75
N GLN A 181 -6.11 10.36 -3.59
CA GLN A 181 -5.60 9.12 -4.14
C GLN A 181 -5.56 9.14 -5.68
N SER A 182 -6.64 9.61 -6.35
CA SER A 182 -6.64 9.78 -7.80
C SER A 182 -5.57 10.76 -8.29
N LEU A 183 -5.33 11.88 -7.60
CA LEU A 183 -4.25 12.80 -7.95
C LEU A 183 -2.86 12.18 -7.76
N LEU A 184 -2.68 11.40 -6.70
CA LEU A 184 -1.43 10.67 -6.45
C LEU A 184 -1.19 9.64 -7.56
N HIS A 185 -2.22 8.90 -7.96
CA HIS A 185 -2.17 7.98 -9.11
C HIS A 185 -1.79 8.71 -10.40
N ILE A 186 -2.38 9.88 -10.66
CA ILE A 186 -2.06 10.70 -11.84
C ILE A 186 -0.59 11.16 -11.80
N SER A 187 -0.10 11.65 -10.65
CA SER A 187 1.31 12.05 -10.52
C SER A 187 2.25 10.87 -10.74
N HIS A 188 1.93 9.71 -10.17
CA HIS A 188 2.73 8.49 -10.28
C HIS A 188 2.76 7.96 -11.72
N ALA A 189 1.59 7.85 -12.38
CA ALA A 189 1.50 7.45 -13.78
C ALA A 189 2.32 8.39 -14.69
N ARG A 190 2.31 9.69 -14.39
CA ARG A 190 3.08 10.67 -15.15
C ARG A 190 4.59 10.53 -14.92
N ASP A 191 5.02 10.31 -13.69
CA ASP A 191 6.44 10.08 -13.36
C ASP A 191 6.97 8.81 -14.03
N ILE A 192 6.15 7.76 -14.09
CA ILE A 192 6.43 6.54 -14.85
C ILE A 192 6.56 6.83 -16.34
N LEU A 193 5.60 7.54 -16.95
CA LEU A 193 5.68 7.92 -18.36
C LEU A 193 6.94 8.73 -18.65
N LYS A 194 7.35 9.61 -17.72
CA LYS A 194 8.60 10.36 -17.82
C LYS A 194 9.82 9.43 -17.83
N LEU A 195 9.90 8.46 -16.93
CA LEU A 195 11.00 7.49 -16.89
C LEU A 195 11.04 6.62 -18.14
N LEU A 196 9.89 6.10 -18.58
CA LEU A 196 9.79 5.27 -19.78
C LEU A 196 10.20 6.04 -21.04
N ILE A 197 9.72 7.28 -21.22
CA ILE A 197 10.08 8.11 -22.37
C ILE A 197 11.59 8.45 -22.38
N GLN A 198 12.22 8.61 -21.21
CA GLN A 198 13.66 8.85 -21.09
C GLN A 198 14.51 7.61 -21.40
N GLN A 199 13.98 6.40 -21.22
CA GLN A 199 14.70 5.15 -21.45
C GLN A 199 14.69 4.66 -22.91
N LEU A 200 13.89 5.27 -23.81
CA LEU A 200 13.91 4.88 -25.23
C LEU A 200 15.23 5.28 -25.92
N PRO A 201 16.02 4.33 -26.46
CA PRO A 201 17.37 4.58 -27.00
C PRO A 201 17.43 5.38 -28.31
N HIS A 202 16.29 5.75 -28.91
CA HIS A 202 16.22 6.39 -30.22
C HIS A 202 15.79 7.86 -30.23
N ARG A 203 15.59 8.50 -29.08
CA ARG A 203 15.42 9.95 -29.04
C ARG A 203 16.62 10.59 -28.38
N SER A 204 17.47 11.21 -29.21
CA SER A 204 18.53 12.13 -28.82
C SER A 204 17.92 13.34 -28.10
N TYR A 205 17.49 13.15 -26.85
CA TYR A 205 17.15 14.23 -25.96
C TYR A 205 18.46 14.76 -25.40
N THR A 206 18.77 16.00 -25.81
CA THR A 206 19.88 16.75 -25.27
C THR A 206 19.74 16.82 -23.74
N LYS A 207 20.83 16.51 -23.03
CA LYS A 207 20.94 16.42 -21.56
C LYS A 207 20.47 17.66 -20.77
N ASN A 208 20.02 18.72 -21.44
CA ASN A 208 19.65 20.00 -20.85
C ASN A 208 18.15 20.36 -20.98
N SER A 209 17.31 19.49 -21.55
CA SER A 209 15.86 19.77 -21.62
C SER A 209 15.11 19.13 -20.46
N THR A 210 14.83 19.92 -19.43
CA THR A 210 13.89 19.58 -18.34
C THR A 210 12.43 19.47 -18.80
N LYS A 211 12.16 19.63 -20.10
CA LYS A 211 10.85 19.62 -20.73
C LYS A 211 10.63 18.30 -21.44
N ILE A 212 9.98 17.38 -20.75
CA ILE A 212 9.54 16.11 -21.32
C ILE A 212 8.17 16.34 -21.92
N PHE A 213 8.09 16.26 -23.24
CA PHE A 213 6.83 16.41 -23.95
C PHE A 213 6.13 15.05 -23.98
N LEU A 214 4.95 15.00 -23.37
CA LEU A 214 4.00 13.90 -23.56
C LEU A 214 3.68 13.78 -25.06
N PRO A 215 3.35 12.59 -25.57
CA PRO A 215 2.90 12.39 -26.95
C PRO A 215 1.79 13.39 -27.34
N PRO A 216 1.81 13.94 -28.57
CA PRO A 216 0.90 15.01 -28.97
C PRO A 216 -0.58 14.58 -28.87
N LEU A 217 -0.88 13.33 -29.21
CA LEU A 217 -2.21 12.74 -29.07
C LEU A 217 -2.69 12.72 -27.61
N LEU A 218 -1.82 12.31 -26.69
CA LEU A 218 -2.14 12.29 -25.25
C LEU A 218 -2.31 13.71 -24.70
N GLN A 219 -1.50 14.68 -25.16
CA GLN A 219 -1.69 16.08 -24.79
C GLN A 219 -3.03 16.63 -25.26
N GLU A 220 -3.50 16.25 -26.45
CA GLU A 220 -4.80 16.66 -26.98
C GLU A 220 -5.95 16.08 -26.15
N LEU A 221 -5.91 14.78 -25.85
CA LEU A 221 -6.90 14.13 -24.97
C LEU A 221 -6.96 14.77 -23.58
N LEU A 222 -5.79 15.05 -22.98
CA LEU A 222 -5.70 15.74 -21.69
C LEU A 222 -6.22 17.18 -21.77
N ARG A 223 -5.91 17.92 -22.84
CA ARG A 223 -6.45 19.29 -23.06
C ARG A 223 -7.97 19.27 -23.15
N ASN A 224 -8.54 18.31 -23.87
CA ASN A 224 -9.99 18.17 -24.01
C ASN A 224 -10.66 17.84 -22.66
N ALA A 225 -10.08 16.92 -21.88
CA ALA A 225 -10.59 16.61 -20.54
C ALA A 225 -10.48 17.81 -19.57
N LEU A 226 -9.44 18.62 -19.70
CA LEU A 226 -9.17 19.79 -18.84
C LEU A 226 -9.92 21.07 -19.28
N ALA A 227 -10.46 21.12 -20.49
CA ALA A 227 -11.14 22.30 -21.04
C ALA A 227 -12.41 22.66 -20.26
N ASN A 228 -13.11 21.65 -19.75
CA ASN A 228 -14.39 21.83 -19.06
C ASN A 228 -14.27 22.25 -17.58
N ILE A 229 -13.06 22.31 -17.04
CA ILE A 229 -12.82 22.62 -15.62
C ILE A 229 -12.70 24.13 -15.40
N HIS A 230 -13.71 24.73 -14.78
CA HIS A 230 -13.75 26.18 -14.52
C HIS A 230 -13.59 26.54 -13.03
N SER A 231 -13.92 25.62 -12.11
CA SER A 231 -13.80 25.81 -10.65
C SER A 231 -13.53 24.48 -9.95
N LEU A 232 -12.83 24.55 -8.81
CA LEU A 232 -12.57 23.41 -7.92
C LEU A 232 -13.82 22.90 -7.21
N SER A 233 -14.81 23.77 -7.00
CA SER A 233 -16.06 23.46 -6.29
C SER A 233 -17.10 22.73 -7.15
N HIS A 234 -16.87 22.60 -8.46
CA HIS A 234 -17.84 22.01 -9.38
C HIS A 234 -17.73 20.48 -9.44
N PRO A 235 -18.83 19.70 -9.48
CA PRO A 235 -18.78 18.24 -9.68
C PRO A 235 -18.00 17.80 -10.94
N HIS A 236 -17.98 18.61 -12.00
CA HIS A 236 -17.18 18.34 -13.21
C HIS A 236 -15.69 18.21 -12.93
N PHE A 237 -15.16 18.82 -11.85
CA PHE A 237 -13.77 18.63 -11.47
C PHE A 237 -13.48 17.17 -11.11
N ARG A 238 -14.34 16.53 -10.32
CA ARG A 238 -14.15 15.12 -9.93
C ARG A 238 -14.24 14.17 -11.11
N ILE A 239 -15.21 14.42 -11.99
CA ILE A 239 -15.40 13.66 -13.23
C ILE A 239 -14.15 13.82 -14.09
N ALA A 240 -13.67 15.05 -14.29
CA ALA A 240 -12.48 15.30 -15.10
C ALA A 240 -11.21 14.66 -14.52
N ILE A 241 -11.01 14.67 -13.19
CA ILE A 241 -9.89 13.96 -12.55
C ILE A 241 -9.97 12.46 -12.81
N LYS A 242 -11.15 11.85 -12.68
CA LYS A 242 -11.34 10.43 -13.00
C LYS A 242 -11.07 10.14 -14.47
N ASN A 243 -11.61 10.95 -15.38
CA ASN A 243 -11.37 10.80 -16.81
C ASN A 243 -9.88 10.95 -17.16
N ILE A 244 -9.16 11.87 -16.51
CA ILE A 244 -7.71 12.05 -16.70
C ILE A 244 -6.94 10.82 -16.19
N GLN A 245 -7.32 10.30 -15.02
CA GLN A 245 -6.76 9.07 -14.49
C GLN A 245 -6.96 7.92 -15.47
N GLU A 246 -8.18 7.75 -16.00
CA GLU A 246 -8.53 6.73 -16.98
C GLU A 246 -7.76 6.90 -18.30
N ILE A 247 -7.68 8.10 -18.87
CA ILE A 247 -6.89 8.38 -20.07
C ILE A 247 -5.41 8.01 -19.88
N LEU A 248 -4.82 8.40 -18.74
CA LEU A 248 -3.41 8.11 -18.46
C LEU A 248 -3.16 6.63 -18.21
N SER A 249 -4.05 5.97 -17.46
CA SER A 249 -3.97 4.53 -17.21
C SER A 249 -4.15 3.78 -18.52
N ASN A 250 -5.20 4.04 -19.30
CA ASN A 250 -5.44 3.35 -20.57
C ASN A 250 -4.31 3.56 -21.56
N TYR A 251 -3.72 4.75 -21.62
CA TYR A 251 -2.53 5.00 -22.45
C TYR A 251 -1.33 4.16 -22.01
N LEU A 252 -1.12 4.02 -20.69
CA LEU A 252 -0.03 3.21 -20.13
C LEU A 252 -0.26 1.71 -20.42
N PHE A 253 -1.50 1.23 -20.26
CA PHE A 253 -1.90 -0.15 -20.58
C PHE A 253 -1.81 -0.45 -22.08
N SER A 254 -2.28 0.42 -22.96
CA SER A 254 -2.22 0.18 -24.41
C SER A 254 -0.80 0.22 -24.97
N THR A 255 0.09 1.01 -24.36
CA THR A 255 1.39 1.35 -24.96
C THR A 255 2.57 0.62 -24.31
N TYR A 256 2.53 0.42 -22.99
CA TYR A 256 3.68 -0.07 -22.22
C TYR A 256 3.37 -1.35 -21.43
N LEU A 257 2.13 -1.53 -20.97
CA LEU A 257 1.68 -2.75 -20.29
C LEU A 257 0.74 -3.54 -21.20
N THR A 258 1.24 -3.99 -22.35
CA THR A 258 0.45 -4.86 -23.24
C THR A 258 -0.04 -6.09 -22.47
N PRO A 259 -1.22 -6.64 -22.82
CA PRO A 259 -1.78 -7.81 -22.14
C PRO A 259 -0.81 -9.00 -22.13
N GLU A 260 0.03 -9.14 -23.15
CA GLU A 260 1.10 -10.14 -23.21
C GLU A 260 2.16 -9.94 -22.12
N ILE A 261 2.70 -8.71 -21.97
CA ILE A 261 3.68 -8.38 -20.93
C ILE A 261 3.05 -8.55 -19.56
N LEU A 262 1.79 -8.13 -19.41
CA LEU A 262 1.04 -8.24 -18.17
C LEU A 262 0.82 -9.71 -17.77
N SER A 263 0.30 -10.53 -18.68
CA SER A 263 0.08 -11.96 -18.47
C SER A 263 1.40 -12.68 -18.16
N LYS A 264 2.47 -12.37 -18.91
CA LYS A 264 3.81 -12.91 -18.62
C LYS A 264 4.30 -12.50 -17.24
N THR A 265 4.14 -11.24 -16.85
CA THR A 265 4.60 -10.73 -15.55
C THR A 265 3.79 -11.32 -14.39
N ILE A 266 2.46 -11.40 -14.51
CA ILE A 266 1.62 -12.06 -13.51
C ILE A 266 2.06 -13.51 -13.36
N ARG A 267 2.29 -14.20 -14.48
CA ARG A 267 2.77 -15.59 -14.47
C ARG A 267 4.11 -15.71 -13.74
N THR A 268 5.12 -14.92 -14.08
CA THR A 268 6.42 -14.96 -13.39
C THR A 268 6.30 -14.61 -11.91
N MET A 269 5.50 -13.60 -11.56
CA MET A 269 5.20 -13.23 -10.18
C MET A 269 4.55 -14.38 -9.42
N THR A 270 3.60 -15.09 -10.04
CA THR A 270 2.93 -16.23 -9.40
C THR A 270 3.84 -17.46 -9.31
N ASP A 271 4.68 -17.70 -10.32
CA ASP A 271 5.60 -18.82 -10.32
C ASP A 271 6.68 -18.67 -9.22
N ILE A 272 7.14 -17.44 -8.97
CA ILE A 272 8.11 -17.10 -7.93
C ILE A 272 7.44 -16.92 -6.56
N PHE A 273 6.53 -15.94 -6.39
CA PHE A 273 5.95 -15.64 -5.07
C PHE A 273 4.99 -16.70 -4.56
N LEU A 274 4.21 -17.36 -5.44
CA LEU A 274 3.28 -18.42 -5.04
C LEU A 274 3.90 -19.81 -5.14
N MET A 275 5.19 -19.91 -5.47
CA MET A 275 5.96 -21.15 -5.47
C MET A 275 5.39 -22.24 -6.42
N ARG A 276 4.70 -21.83 -7.48
CA ARG A 276 4.10 -22.76 -8.45
C ARG A 276 5.14 -23.48 -9.29
N GLY A 277 6.31 -22.87 -9.49
CA GLY A 277 7.47 -23.54 -10.07
C GLY A 277 8.05 -24.55 -9.08
N ALA A 278 7.53 -25.78 -9.04
CA ALA A 278 7.92 -26.80 -8.05
C ALA A 278 9.43 -27.11 -8.07
N THR A 279 10.06 -27.07 -9.25
CA THR A 279 11.51 -27.24 -9.41
C THR A 279 12.28 -26.08 -8.78
N PHE A 280 11.82 -24.84 -8.98
CA PHE A 280 12.42 -23.64 -8.39
C PHE A 280 12.27 -23.63 -6.88
N ALA A 281 11.05 -23.88 -6.40
CA ALA A 281 10.73 -24.00 -5.00
C ALA A 281 11.62 -25.03 -4.29
N GLY A 282 11.75 -26.23 -4.87
CA GLY A 282 12.59 -27.30 -4.33
C GLY A 282 14.07 -26.94 -4.29
N ASN A 283 14.60 -26.37 -5.38
CA ASN A 283 16.00 -25.92 -5.46
C ASN A 283 16.29 -24.80 -4.47
N LEU A 284 15.39 -23.84 -4.32
CA LEU A 284 15.52 -22.73 -3.37
C LEU A 284 15.55 -23.22 -1.92
N VAL A 285 14.64 -24.15 -1.55
CA VAL A 285 14.64 -24.77 -0.22
C VAL A 285 15.94 -25.54 0.02
N ALA A 286 16.39 -26.33 -0.96
CA ALA A 286 17.62 -27.11 -0.84
C ALA A 286 18.86 -26.22 -0.64
N GLU A 287 19.02 -25.16 -1.43
CA GLU A 287 20.15 -24.23 -1.32
C GLU A 287 20.09 -23.39 -0.03
N MET A 288 18.89 -22.99 0.42
CA MET A 288 18.72 -22.32 1.71
C MET A 288 19.16 -23.21 2.89
N LYS A 289 18.79 -24.50 2.86
CA LYS A 289 19.23 -25.46 3.87
C LYS A 289 20.74 -25.70 3.81
N GLN A 290 21.33 -25.79 2.62
CA GLN A 290 22.78 -25.89 2.46
C GLN A 290 23.49 -24.65 3.01
N LEU A 291 22.97 -23.45 2.77
CA LEU A 291 23.53 -22.21 3.31
C LEU A 291 23.52 -22.24 4.85
N LYS A 292 22.40 -22.64 5.46
CA LYS A 292 22.29 -22.81 6.91
C LYS A 292 23.29 -23.84 7.45
N ALA A 293 23.42 -24.98 6.78
CA ALA A 293 24.38 -26.03 7.16
C ALA A 293 25.85 -25.54 7.07
N ARG A 294 26.19 -24.75 6.04
CA ARG A 294 27.54 -24.17 5.88
C ARG A 294 27.86 -23.18 7.01
N HIS A 295 26.88 -22.41 7.47
CA HIS A 295 27.04 -21.50 8.61
C HIS A 295 27.21 -22.27 9.92
N ALA A 296 26.38 -23.30 10.16
CA ALA A 296 26.51 -24.18 11.31
C ALA A 296 27.90 -24.87 11.37
N ALA A 297 28.38 -25.39 10.23
CA ALA A 297 29.68 -26.08 10.16
C ALA A 297 30.88 -25.15 10.38
N ARG A 298 30.75 -23.85 10.08
CA ARG A 298 31.83 -22.86 10.26
C ARG A 298 31.95 -22.35 11.69
N GLY A 299 31.08 -22.77 12.61
CA GLY A 299 31.03 -22.26 13.99
C GLY A 299 30.78 -20.76 14.07
N ARG A 300 30.42 -20.13 12.95
CA ARG A 300 30.03 -18.73 12.90
C ARG A 300 28.53 -18.70 13.12
N HIS A 301 28.11 -18.25 14.30
CA HIS A 301 26.76 -17.71 14.51
C HIS A 301 26.57 -16.36 13.78
N GLY A 302 27.29 -16.15 12.68
CA GLY A 302 27.26 -14.91 11.91
C GLY A 302 25.94 -14.80 11.17
N SER A 303 25.33 -13.63 11.23
CA SER A 303 24.16 -13.30 10.41
C SER A 303 24.47 -13.59 8.95
N VAL A 304 23.59 -14.35 8.29
CA VAL A 304 23.55 -14.52 6.84
C VAL A 304 23.59 -13.13 6.20
N THR A 305 24.40 -12.95 5.16
CA THR A 305 24.48 -11.65 4.47
C THR A 305 23.51 -11.58 3.28
N SER A 306 23.02 -10.38 2.94
CA SER A 306 22.15 -10.17 1.76
C SER A 306 22.75 -10.75 0.47
N ARG A 307 24.08 -10.64 0.32
CA ARG A 307 24.80 -11.18 -0.84
C ARG A 307 24.77 -12.70 -0.91
N GLU A 308 24.87 -13.39 0.23
CA GLU A 308 24.79 -14.86 0.26
C GLU A 308 23.39 -15.35 -0.13
N LEU A 309 22.35 -14.61 0.28
CA LEU A 309 20.97 -14.88 -0.09
C LEU A 309 20.70 -14.65 -1.58
N GLU A 310 21.22 -13.56 -2.14
CA GLU A 310 21.17 -13.29 -3.58
C GLU A 310 21.86 -14.40 -4.38
N VAL A 311 23.03 -14.89 -3.93
CA VAL A 311 23.72 -16.01 -4.58
C VAL A 311 22.91 -17.31 -4.50
N VAL A 312 22.28 -17.60 -3.35
CA VAL A 312 21.41 -18.76 -3.20
C VAL A 312 20.21 -18.67 -4.13
N PHE A 313 19.58 -17.49 -4.21
CA PHE A 313 18.44 -17.25 -5.09
C PHE A 313 18.81 -17.41 -6.56
N LEU A 314 19.94 -16.81 -6.99
CA LEU A 314 20.44 -16.93 -8.35
C LEU A 314 20.81 -18.38 -8.70
N LYS A 315 21.45 -19.10 -7.78
CA LYS A 315 21.81 -20.51 -7.97
C LYS A 315 20.57 -21.40 -8.08
N ALA A 316 19.54 -21.14 -7.28
CA ALA A 316 18.27 -21.85 -7.39
C ALA A 316 17.61 -21.61 -8.76
N GLY A 317 17.71 -20.39 -9.28
CA GLY A 317 17.29 -20.02 -10.63
C GLY A 317 18.04 -20.76 -11.73
N ILE A 318 19.37 -20.73 -11.70
CA ILE A 318 20.21 -21.41 -12.70
C ILE A 318 19.94 -22.93 -12.69
N ASN A 319 19.86 -23.54 -11.51
CA ASN A 319 19.56 -24.96 -11.37
C ASN A 319 18.17 -25.34 -11.92
N THR A 320 17.25 -24.38 -12.06
CA THR A 320 15.97 -24.64 -12.74
C THR A 320 16.02 -24.51 -14.25
N GLU A 321 16.83 -23.60 -14.77
CA GLU A 321 17.00 -23.39 -16.21
C GLU A 321 17.74 -24.57 -16.86
N GLU A 322 18.77 -25.10 -16.19
CA GLU A 322 19.53 -26.26 -16.67
C GLU A 322 18.68 -27.54 -16.79
N VAL A 323 17.62 -27.67 -15.99
CA VAL A 323 16.67 -28.79 -16.07
C VAL A 323 15.61 -28.56 -17.16
N GLY A 324 15.37 -27.29 -17.55
CA GLY A 324 14.34 -26.86 -18.49
C GLY A 324 14.72 -26.96 -19.97
N GLU A 325 16.01 -26.99 -20.33
CA GLU A 325 16.44 -27.01 -21.74
C GLU A 325 16.00 -28.26 -22.52
N VAL A 326 15.56 -29.34 -21.85
CA VAL A 326 15.06 -30.56 -22.48
C VAL A 326 13.53 -30.60 -22.61
N ALA A 327 12.80 -29.62 -22.06
CA ALA A 327 11.34 -29.55 -22.19
C ALA A 327 10.93 -28.96 -23.55
N VAL A 328 10.73 -29.85 -24.53
CA VAL A 328 10.02 -29.60 -25.79
C VAL A 328 8.65 -28.95 -25.49
N GLY A 329 8.57 -27.61 -25.51
CA GLY A 329 7.30 -26.93 -25.24
C GLY A 329 7.32 -25.46 -24.80
N GLY A 330 8.40 -24.70 -25.00
CA GLY A 330 8.35 -23.23 -24.88
C GLY A 330 8.16 -22.67 -23.46
N GLN A 331 8.52 -23.41 -22.41
CA GLN A 331 8.67 -22.81 -21.08
C GLN A 331 9.89 -21.88 -21.11
N GLN A 332 9.62 -20.58 -21.24
CA GLN A 332 10.64 -19.54 -21.18
C GLN A 332 11.40 -19.62 -19.86
N ALA A 333 12.72 -19.37 -19.92
CA ALA A 333 13.58 -19.17 -18.75
C ALA A 333 12.92 -18.24 -17.73
N LEU A 334 13.10 -18.55 -16.45
CA LEU A 334 12.41 -17.88 -15.37
C LEU A 334 13.02 -16.48 -15.20
N ASP A 335 12.26 -15.44 -15.51
CA ASP A 335 12.77 -14.07 -15.45
C ASP A 335 12.91 -13.61 -13.98
N LEU A 336 14.15 -13.58 -13.51
CA LEU A 336 14.52 -13.17 -12.14
C LEU A 336 14.86 -11.68 -12.05
N GLU A 337 14.73 -10.90 -13.14
CA GLU A 337 15.05 -9.47 -13.10
C GLU A 337 14.16 -8.71 -12.11
N GLY A 338 14.79 -7.93 -11.24
CA GLY A 338 14.10 -7.14 -10.21
C GLY A 338 13.72 -7.92 -8.94
N PHE A 339 13.95 -9.23 -8.87
CA PHE A 339 13.78 -10.01 -7.64
C PHE A 339 15.05 -9.98 -6.79
N SER A 340 14.89 -9.83 -5.48
CA SER A 340 15.98 -9.85 -4.51
C SER A 340 15.53 -10.52 -3.23
N LEU A 341 16.41 -11.33 -2.66
CA LEU A 341 16.17 -11.99 -1.38
C LEU A 341 16.82 -11.14 -0.28
N GLY A 342 16.00 -10.38 0.44
CA GLY A 342 16.43 -9.47 1.48
C GLY A 342 16.26 -10.06 2.87
N LEU A 343 17.01 -9.49 3.81
CA LEU A 343 16.84 -9.74 5.24
C LEU A 343 15.87 -8.70 5.79
N MET A 344 14.82 -9.10 6.48
CA MET A 344 13.95 -8.10 7.12
C MET A 344 14.71 -7.41 8.24
N GLN A 345 14.73 -6.08 8.21
CA GLN A 345 15.24 -5.30 9.32
C GLN A 345 14.22 -5.34 10.47
N PRO A 346 14.63 -5.70 11.70
CA PRO A 346 13.75 -5.65 12.86
C PRO A 346 13.27 -4.20 13.06
N GLY A 347 11.96 -3.97 12.97
CA GLY A 347 11.32 -2.65 13.20
C GLY A 347 10.71 -1.93 12.00
N SER A 348 10.68 -2.52 10.79
CA SER A 348 10.27 -1.82 9.55
C SER A 348 8.79 -1.97 9.12
N LEU A 349 8.00 -2.84 9.75
CA LEU A 349 6.56 -2.99 9.47
C LEU A 349 5.80 -3.24 10.77
N GLU A 350 4.53 -2.81 10.83
CA GLU A 350 3.56 -3.29 11.82
C GLU A 350 3.60 -4.81 11.82
N GLU A 351 4.33 -5.37 12.79
CA GLU A 351 4.54 -6.80 12.93
C GLU A 351 3.22 -7.44 13.27
N THR A 352 2.50 -7.94 12.27
CA THR A 352 1.41 -8.87 12.53
C THR A 352 2.01 -10.06 13.27
N ALA A 353 1.41 -10.44 14.41
CA ALA A 353 1.86 -11.56 15.24
C ALA A 353 2.06 -12.86 14.43
N PHE A 354 1.38 -12.98 13.29
CA PHE A 354 1.58 -14.02 12.30
C PHE A 354 2.97 -14.09 11.70
N ASN A 355 3.48 -12.96 11.21
CA ASN A 355 4.82 -12.88 10.64
C ASN A 355 5.82 -13.25 11.73
N ARG A 356 5.65 -12.73 12.96
CA ARG A 356 6.52 -13.12 14.07
C ARG A 356 6.46 -14.64 14.36
N ALA A 357 5.30 -15.28 14.30
CA ALA A 357 5.09 -16.69 14.67
C ALA A 357 5.44 -17.70 13.55
N ILE A 358 5.13 -17.42 12.27
CA ILE A 358 5.58 -18.26 11.15
C ILE A 358 7.09 -18.09 10.92
N LEU A 359 7.62 -16.89 11.13
CA LEU A 359 9.02 -16.61 10.84
C LEU A 359 9.97 -17.01 11.98
N SER A 360 9.50 -17.10 13.23
CA SER A 360 10.24 -17.76 14.32
C SER A 360 10.32 -19.27 14.08
N ALA A 361 9.28 -19.85 13.49
CA ALA A 361 9.19 -21.27 13.15
C ALA A 361 9.82 -21.68 11.79
N THR A 362 10.67 -20.85 11.21
CA THR A 362 11.50 -21.22 10.04
C THR A 362 13.00 -21.16 10.30
N THR A 363 13.41 -20.75 11.50
CA THR A 363 14.79 -20.31 11.75
C THR A 363 15.43 -20.89 13.00
N THR A 364 14.82 -21.84 13.72
CA THR A 364 15.46 -22.37 14.96
C THR A 364 16.01 -23.77 14.82
N THR A 365 17.35 -23.89 14.92
CA THR A 365 18.01 -25.12 15.37
C THR A 365 19.01 -24.74 16.47
N ASN A 366 18.66 -25.17 17.68
CA ASN A 366 19.43 -25.32 18.93
C ASN A 366 19.91 -24.10 19.74
N THR A 367 19.24 -23.96 20.89
CA THR A 367 19.74 -23.81 22.27
C THR A 367 20.87 -22.81 22.55
N ASN A 368 20.48 -21.82 23.35
CA ASN A 368 21.29 -20.88 24.14
C ASN A 368 21.86 -19.65 23.41
N ASN A 369 21.28 -18.50 23.80
CA ASN A 369 21.73 -17.12 23.67
C ASN A 369 21.82 -16.51 22.26
N ASN A 370 20.92 -15.54 22.01
CA ASN A 370 21.08 -14.38 21.13
C ASN A 370 21.22 -14.59 19.61
N ASN A 371 20.87 -15.77 19.06
CA ASN A 371 20.77 -15.93 17.60
C ASN A 371 19.54 -15.16 17.07
N HIS A 372 19.77 -13.95 16.57
CA HIS A 372 18.76 -13.14 15.90
C HIS A 372 18.24 -13.90 14.68
N HIS A 373 16.99 -14.36 14.77
CA HIS A 373 16.20 -14.97 13.70
C HIS A 373 16.23 -14.09 12.45
N GLN A 374 16.98 -14.50 11.43
CA GLN A 374 17.06 -13.72 10.20
C GLN A 374 15.92 -14.08 9.25
N LEU A 375 14.94 -13.18 9.22
CA LEU A 375 13.78 -13.23 8.37
C LEU A 375 14.20 -13.07 6.91
N VAL A 376 13.94 -14.08 6.09
CA VAL A 376 14.19 -14.03 4.65
C VAL A 376 12.92 -13.55 3.96
N GLN A 377 13.00 -12.38 3.33
CA GLN A 377 11.89 -11.76 2.62
C GLN A 377 12.25 -11.60 1.15
N LEU A 378 11.39 -12.12 0.26
CA LEU A 378 11.52 -11.88 -1.17
C LEU A 378 10.97 -10.49 -1.49
N SER A 379 11.82 -9.58 -1.98
CA SER A 379 11.44 -8.27 -2.48
C SER A 379 11.47 -8.24 -4.00
N TYR A 380 10.47 -7.60 -4.59
CA TYR A 380 10.41 -7.33 -6.03
C TYR A 380 10.42 -5.83 -6.27
N THR A 381 11.41 -5.36 -7.03
CA THR A 381 11.51 -4.00 -7.53
C THR A 381 11.07 -4.00 -9.00
N PRO A 382 9.81 -3.69 -9.30
CA PRO A 382 9.31 -3.72 -10.67
C PRO A 382 10.05 -2.69 -11.53
N PRO A 383 10.26 -2.98 -12.83
CA PRO A 383 10.69 -1.95 -13.78
C PRO A 383 9.64 -0.82 -13.84
N PRO A 384 10.04 0.40 -14.24
CA PRO A 384 9.22 1.60 -14.05
C PRO A 384 7.81 1.53 -14.67
N GLY A 385 7.60 0.77 -15.75
CA GLY A 385 6.25 0.58 -16.31
C GLY A 385 5.34 -0.31 -15.45
N LEU A 386 5.92 -1.32 -14.80
CA LEU A 386 5.21 -2.29 -13.97
C LEU A 386 4.98 -1.80 -12.53
N SER A 387 5.68 -0.75 -12.10
CA SER A 387 5.50 -0.17 -10.75
C SER A 387 4.11 0.47 -10.57
N PHE A 388 3.42 0.82 -11.66
CA PHE A 388 2.03 1.27 -11.62
C PHE A 388 1.10 0.17 -11.08
N LEU A 389 1.33 -1.07 -11.52
CA LEU A 389 0.57 -2.24 -11.10
C LEU A 389 1.07 -2.79 -9.76
N PHE A 390 2.37 -3.00 -9.67
CA PHE A 390 3.03 -3.55 -8.49
C PHE A 390 3.47 -2.42 -7.58
N SER A 391 2.48 -1.79 -6.93
CA SER A 391 2.78 -0.81 -5.89
C SER A 391 3.62 -1.46 -4.77
N PRO A 392 4.41 -0.68 -4.01
CA PRO A 392 5.18 -1.23 -2.89
C PRO A 392 4.31 -1.99 -1.87
N GLN A 393 3.04 -1.60 -1.72
CA GLN A 393 2.07 -2.30 -0.87
C GLN A 393 1.71 -3.67 -1.44
N VAL A 394 1.43 -3.74 -2.75
CA VAL A 394 1.13 -5.00 -3.45
C VAL A 394 2.32 -5.96 -3.40
N CYS A 395 3.55 -5.46 -3.62
CA CYS A 395 4.76 -6.29 -3.50
C CYS A 395 4.93 -6.84 -2.07
N ARG A 396 4.63 -6.04 -1.03
CA ARG A 396 4.68 -6.52 0.37
C ARG A 396 3.68 -7.64 0.63
N ARG A 397 2.48 -7.56 0.06
CA ARG A 397 1.44 -8.61 0.14
C ARG A 397 1.93 -9.92 -0.46
N TYR A 398 2.44 -9.87 -1.69
CA TYR A 398 3.08 -11.02 -2.35
C TYR A 398 4.22 -11.61 -1.52
N SER A 399 5.05 -10.75 -0.95
CA SER A 399 6.18 -11.14 -0.12
C SER A 399 5.75 -11.88 1.16
N ALA A 400 4.69 -11.42 1.82
CA ALA A 400 4.11 -12.09 2.99
C ALA A 400 3.53 -13.47 2.62
N ILE A 401 2.84 -13.57 1.48
CA ILE A 401 2.35 -14.84 0.94
C ILE A 401 3.50 -15.81 0.69
N HIS A 402 4.56 -15.36 0.01
CA HIS A 402 5.74 -16.17 -0.26
C HIS A 402 6.40 -16.65 1.03
N ALA A 403 6.60 -15.76 2.01
CA ALA A 403 7.19 -16.13 3.29
C ALA A 403 6.39 -17.23 4.00
N CYS A 404 5.05 -17.14 3.98
CA CYS A 404 4.17 -18.17 4.53
C CYS A 404 4.33 -19.51 3.79
N LEU A 405 4.24 -19.52 2.46
CA LEU A 405 4.35 -20.75 1.68
C LEU A 405 5.75 -21.39 1.82
N PHE A 406 6.79 -20.56 1.74
CA PHE A 406 8.18 -20.99 1.87
C PHE A 406 8.45 -21.62 3.24
N ALA A 407 7.84 -21.09 4.31
CA ALA A 407 7.95 -21.66 5.65
C ALA A 407 7.47 -23.11 5.73
N PHE A 408 6.27 -23.38 5.19
CA PHE A 408 5.72 -24.73 5.16
C PHE A 408 6.55 -25.67 4.27
N LEU A 409 7.09 -25.19 3.15
CA LEU A 409 7.96 -25.98 2.28
C LEU A 409 9.29 -26.34 2.96
N ILE A 410 9.90 -25.40 3.70
CA ILE A 410 11.08 -25.69 4.52
C ILE A 410 10.75 -26.74 5.58
N ALA A 411 9.66 -26.55 6.33
CA ALA A 411 9.24 -27.49 7.36
C ALA A 411 8.97 -28.89 6.78
N GLN A 412 8.32 -28.95 5.62
CA GLN A 412 8.05 -30.19 4.88
C GLN A 412 9.36 -30.91 4.52
N GLN A 413 10.32 -30.19 3.95
CA GLN A 413 11.60 -30.78 3.55
C GLN A 413 12.42 -31.21 4.77
N SER A 414 12.40 -30.45 5.86
CA SER A 414 13.06 -30.81 7.12
C SER A 414 12.48 -32.07 7.75
N CYS A 415 11.15 -32.24 7.75
CA CYS A 415 10.52 -33.49 8.17
C CYS A 415 10.98 -34.68 7.32
N LYS A 416 11.04 -34.52 5.99
CA LYS A 416 11.47 -35.58 5.08
C LYS A 416 12.93 -36.00 5.30
N ASP A 417 13.81 -35.02 5.52
CA ASP A 417 15.24 -35.28 5.75
C ASP A 417 15.45 -35.99 7.10
N ILE A 418 14.84 -35.50 8.18
CA ILE A 418 14.94 -36.14 9.50
C ILE A 418 14.32 -37.55 9.48
N TRP A 419 13.20 -37.74 8.79
CA TRP A 419 12.62 -39.08 8.58
C TRP A 419 13.61 -40.03 7.89
N ARG A 420 14.28 -39.56 6.82
CA ARG A 420 15.27 -40.35 6.08
C ARG A 420 16.46 -40.72 6.98
N ASP A 421 16.97 -39.76 7.75
CA ASP A 421 18.10 -39.96 8.65
C ASP A 421 17.76 -40.92 9.78
N LEU A 422 16.58 -40.76 10.40
CA LEU A 422 16.09 -41.66 11.45
C LEU A 422 15.91 -43.08 10.92
N ALA A 423 15.29 -43.24 9.74
CA ALA A 423 15.09 -44.55 9.11
C ALA A 423 16.41 -45.22 8.70
N GLN A 424 17.39 -44.45 8.22
CA GLN A 424 18.71 -44.99 7.89
C GLN A 424 19.46 -45.46 9.14
N LYS A 425 19.42 -44.68 10.23
CA LYS A 425 20.07 -45.05 11.49
C LYS A 425 19.42 -46.25 12.15
N ASP A 426 18.08 -46.34 12.13
CA ASP A 426 17.34 -47.50 12.62
C ASP A 426 17.74 -48.78 11.86
N ARG A 427 17.81 -48.71 10.52
CA ARG A 427 18.30 -49.83 9.69
C ARG A 427 19.73 -50.23 10.02
N LEU A 428 20.64 -49.28 10.18
CA LEU A 428 22.03 -49.57 10.56
C LEU A 428 22.09 -50.24 11.94
N ARG A 429 21.32 -49.75 12.91
CA ARG A 429 21.28 -50.30 14.26
C ARG A 429 20.71 -51.72 14.27
N SER A 430 19.64 -52.00 13.54
CA SER A 430 19.06 -53.35 13.43
C SER A 430 20.07 -54.40 12.94
N ARG A 431 21.11 -53.98 12.22
CA ARG A 431 22.21 -54.84 11.76
C ARG A 431 23.36 -54.98 12.77
N LEU A 432 23.53 -53.99 13.66
CA LEU A 432 24.62 -53.91 14.64
C LEU A 432 24.21 -54.40 16.04
N SER A 433 22.92 -54.43 16.36
CA SER A 433 22.37 -54.78 17.67
C SER A 433 22.27 -56.30 17.84
N THR A 434 23.32 -56.94 18.35
CA THR A 434 23.31 -58.38 18.69
C THR A 434 23.55 -58.69 20.18
N VAL A 435 23.71 -57.70 21.07
CA VAL A 435 24.35 -57.97 22.39
C VAL A 435 23.65 -57.45 23.68
N VAL A 436 22.66 -56.55 23.68
CA VAL A 436 22.03 -56.10 24.97
C VAL A 436 20.52 -55.87 24.83
N HIS A 437 19.70 -56.50 25.69
CA HIS A 437 18.24 -56.56 25.53
C HIS A 437 17.43 -55.44 26.24
N GLU A 438 17.88 -54.90 27.37
CA GLU A 438 17.05 -53.96 28.17
C GLU A 438 17.13 -52.51 27.66
N GLU A 439 18.33 -51.97 27.43
CA GLU A 439 18.52 -50.64 26.81
C GLU A 439 17.95 -50.55 25.38
N GLU A 440 17.82 -51.70 24.71
CA GLU A 440 17.26 -51.80 23.38
C GLU A 440 15.75 -51.54 23.38
N GLU A 441 15.02 -51.93 24.43
CA GLU A 441 13.57 -51.77 24.48
C GLU A 441 13.16 -50.33 24.79
N GLU A 442 13.83 -49.65 25.72
CA GLU A 442 13.59 -48.22 26.00
C GLU A 442 13.87 -47.36 24.77
N TRP A 443 14.95 -47.68 24.06
CA TRP A 443 15.28 -46.99 22.82
C TRP A 443 14.26 -47.26 21.71
N ARG A 444 13.80 -48.51 21.53
CA ARG A 444 12.74 -48.83 20.57
C ARG A 444 11.47 -48.03 20.87
N GLN A 445 11.14 -47.85 22.15
CA GLN A 445 10.01 -47.01 22.54
C GLN A 445 10.23 -45.55 22.18
N LEU A 446 11.43 -45.00 22.44
CA LEU A 446 11.78 -43.64 22.04
C LEU A 446 11.73 -43.44 20.51
N ALA A 447 12.31 -44.36 19.74
CA ALA A 447 12.30 -44.32 18.28
C ALA A 447 10.88 -44.41 17.72
N ARG A 448 10.02 -45.29 18.27
CA ARG A 448 8.60 -45.36 17.91
C ARG A 448 7.88 -44.03 18.17
N LEU A 449 8.16 -43.37 19.30
CA LEU A 449 7.60 -42.06 19.61
C LEU A 449 8.09 -40.99 18.63
N ALA A 450 9.39 -40.97 18.29
CA ALA A 450 9.95 -40.05 17.30
C ALA A 450 9.33 -40.25 15.90
N PHE A 451 9.19 -41.50 15.44
CA PHE A 451 8.52 -41.81 14.17
C PHE A 451 7.05 -41.40 14.18
N GLU A 452 6.33 -41.62 15.28
CA GLU A 452 4.94 -41.21 15.42
C GLU A 452 4.80 -39.68 15.38
N ALA A 453 5.71 -38.97 16.07
CA ALA A 453 5.74 -37.51 16.06
C ALA A 453 5.99 -36.96 14.65
N LEU A 454 7.03 -37.46 13.98
CA LEU A 454 7.35 -37.09 12.59
C LEU A 454 6.20 -37.43 11.63
N ARG A 455 5.53 -38.57 11.82
CA ARG A 455 4.40 -38.99 10.97
C ARG A 455 3.25 -37.99 11.06
N ARG A 456 2.85 -37.61 12.29
CA ARG A 456 1.76 -36.65 12.52
C ARG A 456 2.10 -35.27 11.98
N MET A 457 3.33 -34.80 12.25
CA MET A 457 3.83 -33.54 11.72
C MET A 457 3.85 -33.53 10.18
N THR A 458 4.42 -34.57 9.58
CA THR A 458 4.53 -34.68 8.12
C THR A 458 3.13 -34.71 7.48
N TRP A 459 2.19 -35.46 8.08
CA TRP A 459 0.82 -35.49 7.61
C TRP A 459 0.16 -34.11 7.70
N PHE A 460 0.32 -33.40 8.82
CA PHE A 460 -0.21 -32.05 8.99
C PHE A 460 0.38 -31.09 7.96
N ILE A 461 1.71 -31.02 7.86
CA ILE A 461 2.41 -30.10 6.95
C ILE A 461 2.05 -30.40 5.49
N ASN A 462 2.03 -31.67 5.08
CA ASN A 462 1.61 -32.05 3.72
C ASN A 462 0.16 -31.62 3.46
N THR A 463 -0.76 -31.86 4.40
CA THR A 463 -2.16 -31.46 4.27
C THR A 463 -2.31 -29.94 4.14
N MET A 464 -1.50 -29.16 4.88
CA MET A 464 -1.49 -27.70 4.79
C MET A 464 -0.92 -27.21 3.45
N VAL A 465 0.21 -27.75 3.00
CA VAL A 465 0.81 -27.41 1.70
C VAL A 465 -0.14 -27.74 0.55
N ASP A 466 -0.76 -28.93 0.59
CA ASP A 466 -1.74 -29.37 -0.41
C ASP A 466 -2.95 -28.44 -0.43
N TYR A 467 -3.48 -28.07 0.74
CA TYR A 467 -4.58 -27.09 0.82
C TYR A 467 -4.19 -25.72 0.25
N PHE A 468 -3.02 -25.19 0.63
CA PHE A 468 -2.58 -23.87 0.17
C PHE A 468 -2.38 -23.83 -1.34
N LEU A 469 -1.76 -24.85 -1.93
CA LEU A 469 -1.50 -24.86 -3.37
C LEU A 469 -2.77 -25.22 -4.16
N GLN A 470 -3.45 -26.31 -3.81
CA GLN A 470 -4.55 -26.86 -4.63
C GLN A 470 -5.92 -26.24 -4.33
N ASP A 471 -6.21 -25.84 -3.10
CA ASP A 471 -7.53 -25.30 -2.74
C ASP A 471 -7.56 -23.77 -2.65
N VAL A 472 -6.41 -23.11 -2.46
CA VAL A 472 -6.32 -21.64 -2.34
C VAL A 472 -5.68 -21.02 -3.58
N VAL A 473 -4.44 -21.37 -3.90
CA VAL A 473 -3.68 -20.74 -5.00
C VAL A 473 -4.26 -21.13 -6.37
N ASP A 474 -4.38 -22.43 -6.67
CA ASP A 474 -4.83 -22.89 -7.98
C ASP A 474 -6.23 -22.38 -8.36
N PRO A 475 -7.26 -22.43 -7.49
CA PRO A 475 -8.59 -21.93 -7.83
C PRO A 475 -8.60 -20.40 -7.97
N SER A 476 -7.84 -19.67 -7.15
CA SER A 476 -7.71 -18.22 -7.27
C SER A 476 -7.03 -17.82 -8.59
N MET A 477 -6.03 -18.59 -9.02
CA MET A 477 -5.37 -18.40 -10.32
C MET A 477 -6.30 -18.71 -11.49
N HIS A 478 -7.06 -19.81 -11.43
CA HIS A 478 -8.05 -20.12 -12.47
C HIS A 478 -9.10 -19.01 -12.58
N GLN A 479 -9.57 -18.47 -11.45
CA GLN A 479 -10.47 -17.32 -11.43
C GLN A 479 -9.84 -16.07 -12.02
N LEU A 480 -8.58 -15.77 -11.67
CA LEU A 480 -7.86 -14.63 -12.25
C LEU A 480 -7.73 -14.78 -13.77
N THR A 481 -7.29 -15.94 -14.27
CA THR A 481 -7.17 -16.19 -15.71
C THR A 481 -8.53 -16.13 -16.41
N GLN A 482 -9.59 -16.62 -15.77
CA GLN A 482 -10.95 -16.54 -16.30
C GLN A 482 -11.47 -15.09 -16.34
N GLU A 483 -11.26 -14.32 -15.28
CA GLU A 483 -11.62 -12.89 -15.19
C GLU A 483 -10.84 -12.06 -16.23
N LEU A 484 -9.58 -12.42 -16.52
CA LEU A 484 -8.78 -11.78 -17.57
C LEU A 484 -9.22 -12.16 -18.99
N ASN A 485 -9.47 -13.45 -19.25
CA ASN A 485 -9.88 -13.90 -20.59
C ASN A 485 -11.29 -13.43 -20.95
N HIS A 486 -12.20 -13.30 -19.97
CA HIS A 486 -13.53 -12.75 -20.23
C HIS A 486 -13.51 -11.27 -20.62
N GLN A 487 -12.47 -10.51 -20.26
CA GLN A 487 -12.32 -9.14 -20.75
C GLN A 487 -12.05 -9.13 -22.27
N ASP A 488 -11.25 -10.06 -22.79
CA ASP A 488 -10.91 -10.13 -24.22
C ASP A 488 -12.14 -10.46 -25.09
N ASP A 489 -13.01 -11.37 -24.65
CA ASP A 489 -14.22 -11.76 -25.41
C ASP A 489 -15.27 -10.64 -25.42
N THR A 490 -15.35 -9.84 -24.36
CA THR A 490 -16.35 -8.76 -24.25
C THR A 490 -15.94 -7.51 -25.04
N GLU A 491 -14.63 -7.29 -25.25
CA GLU A 491 -14.12 -6.19 -26.06
C GLU A 491 -14.41 -6.35 -27.57
N GLN A 492 -14.53 -7.59 -28.08
CA GLN A 492 -14.88 -7.84 -29.49
C GLN A 492 -16.34 -7.53 -29.83
N GLU A 493 -17.27 -7.60 -28.87
CA GLU A 493 -18.68 -7.22 -29.08
C GLU A 493 -18.98 -5.74 -28.76
N ARG A 494 -18.02 -5.00 -28.19
CA ARG A 494 -18.16 -3.59 -27.79
C ARG A 494 -17.07 -2.70 -28.39
N GLU A 495 -17.04 -2.56 -29.71
CA GLU A 495 -16.14 -1.59 -30.37
C GLU A 495 -16.39 -0.10 -29.98
N GLU A 496 -17.44 0.23 -29.20
CA GLU A 496 -17.80 1.62 -28.87
C GLU A 496 -17.63 2.05 -27.39
N SER A 497 -17.29 1.17 -26.43
CA SER A 497 -17.10 1.58 -25.01
C SER A 497 -15.68 1.33 -24.49
N LYS A 498 -14.72 2.13 -24.97
CA LYS A 498 -13.26 1.95 -24.83
C LYS A 498 -12.64 2.43 -23.50
N GLY A 499 -13.35 2.31 -22.37
CA GLY A 499 -13.02 3.07 -21.15
C GLY A 499 -12.39 2.30 -19.96
N ASP A 500 -12.87 1.10 -19.60
CA ASP A 500 -12.75 0.67 -18.19
C ASP A 500 -11.68 -0.39 -17.85
N SER A 501 -10.86 -0.86 -18.80
CA SER A 501 -10.06 -2.09 -18.60
C SER A 501 -9.00 -2.00 -17.49
N SER A 502 -8.39 -0.83 -17.27
CA SER A 502 -7.28 -0.68 -16.30
C SER A 502 -7.74 -0.65 -14.83
N GLY A 503 -8.88 -0.01 -14.54
CA GLY A 503 -9.44 0.06 -13.20
C GLY A 503 -10.05 -1.26 -12.74
N GLU A 504 -10.69 -1.96 -13.68
CA GLU A 504 -11.21 -3.32 -13.47
C GLU A 504 -10.07 -4.29 -13.17
N PHE A 505 -8.98 -4.25 -13.93
CA PHE A 505 -7.83 -5.12 -13.72
C PHE A 505 -7.21 -4.98 -12.33
N LEU A 506 -7.00 -3.75 -11.84
CA LEU A 506 -6.47 -3.52 -10.48
C LEU A 506 -7.41 -4.05 -9.40
N THR A 507 -8.72 -3.96 -9.64
CA THR A 507 -9.75 -4.47 -8.72
C THR A 507 -9.76 -6.00 -8.72
N ILE A 508 -9.66 -6.62 -9.89
CA ILE A 508 -9.52 -8.07 -10.09
C ILE A 508 -8.27 -8.59 -9.39
N HIS A 509 -7.12 -7.95 -9.61
CA HIS A 509 -5.84 -8.31 -8.99
C HIS A 509 -5.85 -8.14 -7.47
N GLY A 510 -6.43 -7.05 -6.97
CA GLY A 510 -6.62 -6.81 -5.54
C GLY A 510 -7.52 -7.86 -4.89
N SER A 511 -8.60 -8.27 -5.57
CA SER A 511 -9.51 -9.34 -5.16
C SER A 511 -8.80 -10.70 -5.15
N PHE A 512 -8.01 -11.00 -6.18
CA PHE A 512 -7.17 -12.20 -6.26
C PHE A 512 -6.21 -12.32 -5.07
N LEU A 513 -5.45 -11.26 -4.77
CA LEU A 513 -4.57 -11.24 -3.61
C LEU A 513 -5.34 -11.37 -2.29
N GLY A 514 -6.49 -10.71 -2.19
CA GLY A 514 -7.37 -10.84 -1.03
C GLY A 514 -7.83 -12.27 -0.81
N ARG A 515 -8.26 -12.97 -1.86
CA ARG A 515 -8.66 -14.39 -1.80
C ARG A 515 -7.54 -15.27 -1.26
N ILE A 516 -6.31 -15.09 -1.76
CA ILE A 516 -5.14 -15.86 -1.30
C ILE A 516 -4.79 -15.54 0.13
N GLU A 517 -4.64 -14.26 0.49
CA GLU A 517 -4.26 -13.86 1.85
C GLU A 517 -5.24 -14.38 2.88
N VAL A 518 -6.54 -14.25 2.62
CA VAL A 518 -7.54 -14.73 3.56
C VAL A 518 -7.55 -16.27 3.58
N GLY A 519 -7.38 -16.94 2.43
CA GLY A 519 -7.29 -18.40 2.33
C GLY A 519 -6.10 -18.99 3.10
N LEU A 520 -4.99 -18.27 3.14
CA LEU A 520 -3.79 -18.58 3.94
C LEU A 520 -3.91 -18.13 5.42
N GLY A 521 -4.94 -17.37 5.77
CA GLY A 521 -5.14 -16.82 7.11
C GLY A 521 -4.25 -15.60 7.43
N LEU A 522 -3.73 -14.91 6.41
CA LEU A 522 -2.90 -13.70 6.53
C LEU A 522 -3.70 -12.42 6.76
N SER A 523 -4.94 -12.40 6.31
CA SER A 523 -5.74 -11.17 6.31
C SER A 523 -6.08 -10.73 7.74
N THR A 524 -5.63 -9.52 8.07
CA THR A 524 -6.09 -8.74 9.22
C THR A 524 -7.34 -7.99 8.78
N ASP A 525 -8.48 -8.66 8.64
CA ASP A 525 -9.73 -7.92 8.42
C ASP A 525 -10.01 -7.17 9.73
N ASP A 526 -9.59 -5.90 9.76
CA ASP A 526 -9.68 -4.93 10.87
C ASP A 526 -11.14 -4.55 11.09
N GLY A 527 -11.98 -5.53 11.40
CA GLY A 527 -13.28 -5.28 12.00
C GLY A 527 -13.07 -4.55 13.31
N GLU A 528 -12.97 -3.23 13.24
CA GLU A 528 -12.93 -2.29 14.34
C GLU A 528 -14.08 -2.65 15.30
N GLY A 529 -13.77 -3.28 16.44
CA GLY A 529 -14.78 -3.46 17.48
C GLY A 529 -14.72 -4.68 18.38
N GLY A 530 -13.63 -5.46 18.46
CA GLY A 530 -13.55 -6.49 19.49
C GLY A 530 -12.13 -6.93 19.81
N ASP A 531 -11.76 -6.84 21.09
CA ASP A 531 -10.49 -7.22 21.73
C ASP A 531 -10.14 -8.73 21.62
N GLY A 532 -10.45 -9.37 20.50
CA GLY A 532 -10.21 -10.80 20.26
C GLY A 532 -8.85 -11.11 19.65
N GLU A 533 -7.75 -10.56 20.20
CA GLU A 533 -6.37 -10.82 19.74
C GLU A 533 -6.01 -12.33 19.69
N GLU A 534 -6.62 -13.17 20.55
CA GLU A 534 -6.32 -14.61 20.67
C GLU A 534 -6.92 -15.52 19.58
N THR A 535 -7.70 -14.97 18.64
CA THR A 535 -8.49 -15.76 17.68
C THR A 535 -8.05 -15.64 16.23
N ARG A 536 -6.86 -15.11 15.96
CA ARG A 536 -6.34 -15.06 14.59
C ARG A 536 -5.80 -16.44 14.19
N MET A 537 -6.37 -17.05 13.13
CA MET A 537 -5.89 -18.32 12.52
C MET A 537 -4.38 -18.33 12.32
N SER A 538 -3.88 -17.16 11.94
CA SER A 538 -2.50 -16.82 11.76
C SER A 538 -1.65 -17.20 13.00
N VAL A 539 -1.99 -16.69 14.18
CA VAL A 539 -1.28 -16.97 15.45
C VAL A 539 -1.29 -18.46 15.78
N ARG A 540 -2.39 -19.16 15.49
CA ARG A 540 -2.51 -20.60 15.73
C ARG A 540 -1.61 -21.41 14.82
N LEU A 541 -1.53 -21.07 13.54
CA LEU A 541 -0.61 -21.73 12.60
C LEU A 541 0.84 -21.51 12.99
N GLY A 542 1.21 -20.29 13.38
CA GLY A 542 2.55 -20.01 13.88
C GLY A 542 2.91 -20.81 15.13
N ALA A 543 2.00 -20.89 16.11
CA ALA A 543 2.21 -21.71 17.31
C ALA A 543 2.36 -23.22 17.02
N ILE A 544 1.70 -23.73 15.98
CA ILE A 544 1.87 -25.14 15.56
C ILE A 544 3.24 -25.32 14.90
N LEU A 545 3.63 -24.41 14.00
CA LEU A 545 4.94 -24.48 13.34
C LEU A 545 6.10 -24.34 14.34
N GLU A 546 5.97 -23.49 15.36
CA GLU A 546 6.97 -23.37 16.43
C GLU A 546 7.16 -24.70 17.16
N VAL A 547 6.06 -25.37 17.52
CA VAL A 547 6.11 -26.70 18.13
C VAL A 547 6.67 -27.74 17.17
N CYS A 548 6.37 -27.64 15.86
CA CYS A 548 6.99 -28.48 14.85
C CYS A 548 8.52 -28.32 14.84
N GLU A 549 9.04 -27.08 14.87
CA GLU A 549 10.48 -26.86 14.94
C GLU A 549 11.10 -27.40 16.23
N GLU A 550 10.50 -27.13 17.39
CA GLU A 550 10.94 -27.68 18.69
C GLU A 550 11.00 -29.22 18.63
N LEU A 551 9.98 -29.85 18.06
CA LEU A 551 9.88 -31.30 17.92
C LEU A 551 10.92 -31.85 16.92
N LEU A 552 11.15 -31.16 15.80
CA LEU A 552 12.20 -31.54 14.85
C LEU A 552 13.59 -31.42 15.48
N GLY A 553 13.85 -30.35 16.23
CA GLY A 553 15.09 -30.16 16.96
C GLY A 553 15.31 -31.24 18.03
N ALA A 554 14.26 -31.59 18.79
CA ALA A 554 14.32 -32.69 19.75
C ALA A 554 14.60 -34.04 19.08
N VAL A 555 13.90 -34.35 17.97
CA VAL A 555 14.14 -35.59 17.21
C VAL A 555 15.53 -35.60 16.56
N GLU A 556 16.01 -34.46 16.06
CA GLU A 556 17.35 -34.34 15.48
C GLU A 556 18.44 -34.52 16.55
N ALA A 557 18.25 -33.97 17.75
CA ALA A 557 19.15 -34.19 18.88
C ALA A 557 19.23 -35.68 19.27
N GLU A 558 18.12 -36.41 19.20
CA GLU A 558 18.12 -37.87 19.35
C GLU A 558 18.87 -38.57 18.22
N VAL A 559 18.63 -38.14 16.97
CA VAL A 559 19.32 -38.65 15.78
C VAL A 559 20.84 -38.44 15.89
N VAL A 560 21.32 -37.30 16.38
CA VAL A 560 22.76 -37.04 16.59
C VAL A 560 23.30 -37.82 17.80
N GLY A 561 22.53 -37.91 18.88
CA GLY A 561 22.86 -38.74 20.04
C GLY A 561 23.11 -40.21 19.66
N LEU A 562 22.38 -40.73 18.68
CA LEU A 562 22.54 -42.09 18.17
C LEU A 562 23.90 -42.36 17.52
N THR A 563 24.50 -41.37 16.86
CA THR A 563 25.84 -41.50 16.27
C THR A 563 26.96 -41.40 17.31
N ALA A 564 26.73 -40.70 18.42
CA ALA A 564 27.68 -40.58 19.51
C ALA A 564 27.63 -41.79 20.47
N ALA A 565 26.44 -42.29 20.79
CA ALA A 565 26.25 -43.46 21.64
C ALA A 565 26.86 -44.75 21.04
N ALA A 566 26.80 -44.90 19.71
CA ALA A 566 27.50 -46.00 19.02
C ALA A 566 29.04 -45.93 19.14
N ARG A 567 29.60 -44.77 19.51
CA ARG A 567 31.04 -44.58 19.80
C ARG A 567 31.38 -44.68 21.30
N MET A 568 30.40 -44.61 22.19
CA MET A 568 30.58 -44.41 23.64
C MET A 568 29.98 -45.55 24.47
N LEU A 569 30.19 -46.80 24.06
CA LEU A 569 29.89 -48.02 24.83
C LEU A 569 30.70 -48.14 26.15
N ALA A 570 30.88 -47.07 26.93
CA ALA A 570 31.77 -47.06 28.09
C ALA A 570 31.32 -46.29 29.34
N GLU A 571 30.18 -45.57 29.39
CA GLU A 571 29.83 -44.81 30.61
C GLU A 571 28.33 -44.90 31.00
N ASP A 572 28.09 -45.21 32.28
CA ASP A 572 26.81 -45.56 32.96
C ASP A 572 25.77 -44.41 33.08
N GLU A 573 25.90 -43.30 32.34
CA GLU A 573 24.95 -42.16 32.41
C GLU A 573 23.73 -42.28 31.46
N SER A 574 23.49 -43.45 30.84
CA SER A 574 22.61 -43.59 29.67
C SER A 574 21.09 -43.61 29.95
N VAL A 575 20.65 -44.26 31.04
CA VAL A 575 19.23 -44.62 31.23
C VAL A 575 18.36 -43.44 31.66
N SER A 576 18.84 -42.61 32.61
CA SER A 576 18.10 -41.43 33.08
C SER A 576 17.89 -40.40 31.96
N SER A 577 18.90 -40.21 31.10
CA SER A 577 18.82 -39.29 29.95
C SER A 577 17.75 -39.73 28.94
N CYS A 578 17.63 -41.03 28.66
CA CYS A 578 16.63 -41.55 27.72
C CYS A 578 15.19 -41.29 28.19
N GLN A 579 14.94 -41.47 29.50
CA GLN A 579 13.63 -41.20 30.10
C GLN A 579 13.26 -39.72 30.06
N GLU A 580 14.22 -38.82 30.32
CA GLU A 580 14.02 -37.37 30.23
C GLU A 580 13.68 -36.94 28.80
N ARG A 581 14.45 -37.41 27.81
CA ARG A 581 14.21 -37.12 26.37
C ARG A 581 12.84 -37.61 25.91
N ARG A 582 12.45 -38.80 26.37
CA ARG A 582 11.10 -39.34 26.15
C ARG A 582 10.02 -38.42 26.70
N GLN A 583 10.18 -37.91 27.92
CA GLN A 583 9.22 -36.99 28.53
C GLN A 583 9.13 -35.69 27.74
N VAL A 584 10.26 -35.15 27.27
CA VAL A 584 10.30 -33.96 26.40
C VAL A 584 9.51 -34.21 25.12
N LEU A 585 9.79 -35.29 24.38
CA LEU A 585 9.07 -35.62 23.14
C LEU A 585 7.56 -35.82 23.38
N VAL A 586 7.17 -36.49 24.46
CA VAL A 586 5.75 -36.68 24.80
C VAL A 586 5.07 -35.34 25.11
N SER A 587 5.73 -34.45 25.87
CA SER A 587 5.17 -33.14 26.18
C SER A 587 5.02 -32.25 24.94
N LEU A 588 6.00 -32.26 24.03
CA LEU A 588 5.94 -31.56 22.75
C LEU A 588 4.83 -32.12 21.85
N LEU A 589 4.68 -33.44 21.79
CA LEU A 589 3.62 -34.09 21.02
C LEU A 589 2.23 -33.71 21.55
N LEU A 590 2.04 -33.68 22.87
CA LEU A 590 0.79 -33.25 23.48
C LEU A 590 0.51 -31.76 23.22
N ARG A 591 1.54 -30.90 23.23
CA ARG A 591 1.42 -29.48 22.85
C ARG A 591 1.02 -29.34 21.38
N PHE A 592 1.60 -30.13 20.49
CA PHE A 592 1.25 -30.18 19.07
C PHE A 592 -0.22 -30.58 18.87
N ASP A 593 -0.64 -31.71 19.46
CA ASP A 593 -2.00 -32.23 19.35
C ASP A 593 -3.03 -31.21 19.91
N ARG A 594 -2.70 -30.55 21.03
CA ARG A 594 -3.54 -29.50 21.62
C ARG A 594 -3.71 -28.32 20.66
N ASN A 595 -2.61 -27.80 20.11
CA ASN A 595 -2.66 -26.68 19.18
C ASN A 595 -3.41 -27.04 17.89
N LEU A 596 -3.23 -28.25 17.37
CA LEU A 596 -3.96 -28.74 16.21
C LEU A 596 -5.46 -28.87 16.48
N ARG A 597 -5.86 -29.38 17.64
CA ARG A 597 -7.27 -29.42 18.06
C ARG A 597 -7.88 -28.02 18.15
N LEU A 598 -7.15 -27.07 18.75
CA LEU A 598 -7.59 -25.68 18.83
C LEU A 598 -7.73 -25.05 17.44
N LEU A 599 -6.83 -25.34 16.50
CA LEU A 599 -6.96 -24.90 15.12
C LEU A 599 -8.22 -25.48 14.46
N ILE A 600 -8.47 -26.79 14.58
CA ILE A 600 -9.65 -27.42 13.98
C ILE A 600 -10.95 -26.85 14.58
N LEU A 601 -11.01 -26.67 15.91
CA LEU A 601 -12.15 -26.06 16.57
C LEU A 601 -12.36 -24.61 16.11
N HIS A 602 -11.28 -23.85 15.95
CA HIS A 602 -11.35 -22.49 15.43
C HIS A 602 -11.87 -22.45 13.99
N LEU A 603 -11.37 -23.31 13.10
CA LEU A 603 -11.83 -23.42 11.72
C LEU A 603 -13.31 -23.80 11.62
N ARG A 604 -13.81 -24.63 12.55
CA ARG A 604 -15.25 -24.97 12.63
C ARG A 604 -16.09 -23.84 13.22
N ALA A 605 -15.59 -23.15 14.24
CA ALA A 605 -16.32 -22.07 14.91
C ALA A 605 -16.51 -20.83 14.01
N THR A 606 -15.58 -20.60 13.07
CA THR A 606 -15.70 -19.55 12.06
C THR A 606 -16.70 -19.90 10.95
N SER A 607 -17.19 -21.15 10.90
CA SER A 607 -18.32 -21.54 10.07
C SER A 607 -19.64 -21.16 10.75
N PRO A 608 -20.43 -20.21 10.22
CA PRO A 608 -21.71 -19.89 10.81
C PRO A 608 -22.62 -21.11 10.71
N SER A 609 -23.14 -21.57 11.85
CA SER A 609 -24.22 -22.55 11.91
C SER A 609 -25.29 -22.16 10.91
N HIS A 610 -25.51 -23.01 9.91
CA HIS A 610 -26.54 -22.87 8.88
C HIS A 610 -27.81 -22.20 9.43
N SER A 611 -28.00 -20.90 9.17
CA SER A 611 -29.35 -20.35 9.19
C SER A 611 -30.02 -20.87 7.93
N SER A 612 -30.72 -21.98 8.06
CA SER A 612 -31.59 -22.54 7.02
C SER A 612 -32.60 -21.47 6.60
N HIS A 613 -32.43 -20.87 5.42
CA HIS A 613 -33.49 -20.38 4.52
C HIS A 613 -32.96 -19.25 3.60
N ASN A 614 -32.42 -19.62 2.43
CA ASN A 614 -32.96 -19.19 1.13
C ASN A 614 -32.06 -19.69 0.01
N THR A 615 -32.46 -20.79 -0.61
CA THR A 615 -31.86 -21.31 -1.83
C THR A 615 -32.32 -20.47 -3.02
N ASN A 616 -31.53 -19.46 -3.42
CA ASN A 616 -31.60 -18.95 -4.78
C ASN A 616 -30.23 -19.19 -5.43
N LYS A 617 -30.13 -20.30 -6.17
CA LYS A 617 -28.88 -21.01 -6.54
C LYS A 617 -28.09 -20.43 -7.73
N ASN A 618 -28.45 -19.27 -8.27
CA ASN A 618 -27.95 -18.89 -9.62
C ASN A 618 -27.07 -17.64 -9.72
N ASN A 619 -26.62 -17.01 -8.63
CA ASN A 619 -25.63 -15.93 -8.72
C ASN A 619 -24.27 -16.39 -8.18
N PHE A 620 -23.39 -16.87 -9.07
CA PHE A 620 -21.99 -17.24 -8.77
C PHE A 620 -21.07 -16.04 -8.45
N ASN A 621 -21.59 -14.80 -8.46
CA ASN A 621 -20.91 -13.64 -7.90
C ASN A 621 -21.06 -13.57 -6.36
N THR A 622 -20.88 -14.71 -5.69
CA THR A 622 -20.88 -14.76 -4.23
C THR A 622 -19.67 -13.99 -3.71
N SER A 623 -19.91 -13.05 -2.79
CA SER A 623 -18.85 -12.26 -2.14
C SER A 623 -17.66 -13.15 -1.74
N PRO A 624 -16.40 -12.67 -1.86
CA PRO A 624 -15.20 -13.44 -1.53
C PRO A 624 -15.21 -14.06 -0.13
N LYS A 625 -16.02 -13.51 0.79
CA LYS A 625 -16.25 -14.05 2.14
C LYS A 625 -16.98 -15.40 2.18
N LEU A 626 -17.78 -15.76 1.16
CA LEU A 626 -18.53 -17.02 1.09
C LEU A 626 -17.68 -18.18 0.54
N SER A 627 -16.87 -17.92 -0.51
CA SER A 627 -15.92 -18.92 -1.04
C SER A 627 -14.84 -19.27 -0.01
N LEU A 628 -14.45 -18.28 0.79
CA LEU A 628 -13.50 -18.44 1.89
C LEU A 628 -13.96 -19.44 2.97
N ARG A 629 -15.20 -19.28 3.43
CA ARG A 629 -15.76 -20.12 4.51
C ARG A 629 -15.81 -21.58 4.08
N ALA A 630 -16.21 -21.84 2.84
CA ALA A 630 -16.15 -23.17 2.25
C ALA A 630 -14.71 -23.71 2.14
N GLY A 631 -13.69 -22.85 2.02
CA GLY A 631 -12.28 -23.23 2.08
C GLY A 631 -11.87 -23.73 3.47
N TRP A 632 -12.17 -22.97 4.52
CA TRP A 632 -11.82 -23.34 5.90
C TRP A 632 -12.57 -24.57 6.42
N ASP A 633 -13.83 -24.74 6.04
CA ASP A 633 -14.57 -25.98 6.34
C ASP A 633 -13.95 -27.20 5.66
N ARG A 634 -13.52 -27.05 4.40
CA ARG A 634 -12.79 -28.10 3.69
C ARG A 634 -11.45 -28.40 4.35
N LEU A 635 -10.72 -27.38 4.81
CA LEU A 635 -9.48 -27.57 5.56
C LEU A 635 -9.75 -28.29 6.89
N ALA A 636 -10.76 -27.89 7.65
CA ALA A 636 -11.14 -28.54 8.91
C ALA A 636 -11.55 -30.01 8.69
N ALA A 637 -12.23 -30.29 7.57
CA ALA A 637 -12.59 -31.65 7.17
C ALA A 637 -11.35 -32.47 6.78
N LYS A 638 -10.42 -31.92 5.99
CA LYS A 638 -9.15 -32.57 5.62
C LYS A 638 -8.30 -32.85 6.86
N LEU A 639 -8.18 -31.88 7.76
CA LEU A 639 -7.47 -32.02 9.04
C LEU A 639 -8.16 -32.97 10.04
N ASN A 640 -9.42 -33.36 9.80
CA ASN A 640 -10.13 -34.32 10.63
C ASN A 640 -10.59 -35.56 9.86
N PHE A 641 -10.00 -35.84 8.69
CA PHE A 641 -10.49 -36.87 7.74
C PHE A 641 -10.57 -38.28 8.35
N ASN A 642 -9.79 -38.57 9.39
CA ASN A 642 -9.81 -39.85 10.11
C ASN A 642 -10.27 -39.76 11.57
N ALA A 643 -10.83 -38.62 12.02
CA ALA A 643 -11.19 -38.37 13.41
C ALA A 643 -10.04 -38.61 14.43
N TRP A 644 -8.78 -38.50 13.98
CA TRP A 644 -7.60 -38.73 14.81
C TRP A 644 -7.50 -37.75 15.98
N PHE A 645 -8.03 -36.54 15.80
CA PHE A 645 -7.84 -35.45 16.76
C PHE A 645 -9.12 -35.06 17.50
N LEU A 646 -10.28 -35.20 16.86
CA LEU A 646 -11.58 -34.99 17.49
C LEU A 646 -12.42 -36.27 17.34
N PRO A 647 -12.96 -36.83 18.45
CA PRO A 647 -13.92 -37.92 18.34
C PRO A 647 -15.10 -37.47 17.47
N ALA A 648 -15.63 -38.38 16.66
CA ALA A 648 -16.85 -38.12 15.88
C ALA A 648 -17.95 -37.72 16.87
N GLN A 649 -18.41 -36.47 16.78
CA GLN A 649 -19.54 -35.95 17.54
C GLN A 649 -20.83 -36.26 16.80
#